data_AF-A0A811NEN4-F1
#
_entry.id   AF-A0A811NEN4-F1
#
_cell.length_a   1.000
_cell.length_b   1.000
_cell.length_c   1.000
_cell.angle_alpha   90.00
_cell.angle_beta   90.00
_cell.angle_gamma   90.00
#
_symmetry.space_group_name_H-M   'P 1'
#
loop_
_entity.id
_entity.type
_entity.pdbx_description
1 polymer ?
#
loop_
_entity_poly.entity_id
_entity_poly.type
_entity_poly.pdbx_seq_one_letter_code
_entity_poly.pdbx_strand_id
1 'polypeptide(L)'
;MRASDASKPPYVARVEAIEAAGSRGTNVRVRVRWYYRPEESIGGRRPFHGSKEVFLSDHYDVQSADTIEGKCNVHSFRSYTKLDSVNAEDFFCRFEYKSATGSFVPDRIAVFCKCEMPYNPDDLMIQCEECSDWFHPVCIGMTIKEAKKLEHFFCQTCTAENGKMVENSHEATAQSEEKLQLDLASQSLVRQAAHEAEDIVDEYIYLVGQMEGTNSFLKRALKQAAEVKRWRKLAAHAKFVEDCLKKITETKNRFDVSVADSRRDNSLSYSSRLQHLSEHSYLNDDVYFVGNKEEDKCLTEWLSDLRKDRTVISICGRIRAKDLLQKILLLLMAKSENIPDGLDTMDCMNLVELLRRYLKDRRYLIVLDDVWSRDSWPLLDSAFVKNDNGSRIIITTRIQAVASVADSNREMKLCLLPKEEAWTLFCQKVFSRLDDRSCPISLKTCAERIVGKCQGLPLALVALGSLLSYKEMDEHEWELFYRQLRWQLSSNPELSWVASVLNLSYNDLPSYLKNCFLYCGLFPEDYQIERKQLIRLWIAEGFVQDRGAEMTLADVATCYLKELADRSLLQVVDRNEYGRPKRFQMHDLVREITLTISKKEKFATAWDYRSRRVSVQKDGILMPVKISAQLRSIIVFVEEVSLSWFRDCYPSFRLLRVLSLRHCHIQKIPDNVSNLFDLHYLDLGYTLLKEIPRSIGKLSNLQTSCLGGGGTVAQKTVVWLQVKEGGGDYMLESLGHLNLYRCYDGTRLTFRARWFPVLKHLYLSSMGELKEVEIEDGTLRTLSRLELWGLKSLTSVPEGLKSLQQLCVGSMMPEEFKTRCPS
;
A
#
# COMPACT_ATOMS: atom_id res chain seq x y z
N MET A 1 -60.18 20.32 -34.26
CA MET A 1 -59.39 19.17 -33.75
C MET A 1 -59.81 17.95 -34.55
N ARG A 2 -58.91 17.01 -34.87
CA ARG A 2 -59.33 15.72 -35.44
C ARG A 2 -60.05 14.92 -34.36
N ALA A 3 -61.03 14.09 -34.74
CA ALA A 3 -61.71 13.20 -33.80
C ALA A 3 -60.70 12.26 -33.11
N SER A 4 -61.02 11.83 -31.89
CA SER A 4 -60.25 10.80 -31.18
C SER A 4 -60.36 9.48 -31.93
N ASP A 5 -59.37 9.23 -32.77
CA ASP A 5 -59.15 7.95 -33.42
C ASP A 5 -58.76 6.95 -32.34
N ALA A 6 -59.72 6.15 -31.85
CA ALA A 6 -59.54 5.21 -30.75
C ALA A 6 -58.51 4.09 -31.04
N SER A 7 -57.94 4.06 -32.26
CA SER A 7 -56.80 3.23 -32.63
C SER A 7 -55.43 3.82 -32.23
N LYS A 8 -55.37 5.08 -31.77
CA LYS A 8 -54.11 5.78 -31.47
C LYS A 8 -53.93 6.06 -29.97
N PRO A 9 -52.71 5.85 -29.42
CA PRO A 9 -52.44 6.15 -28.03
C PRO A 9 -52.47 7.67 -27.77
N PRO A 10 -52.80 8.10 -26.54
CA PRO A 10 -52.79 9.51 -26.19
C PRO A 10 -51.37 10.11 -26.30
N TYR A 11 -51.32 11.41 -26.60
CA TYR A 11 -50.08 12.18 -26.67
C TYR A 11 -49.55 12.45 -25.26
N VAL A 12 -48.22 12.42 -25.11
CA VAL A 12 -47.55 12.68 -23.83
C VAL A 12 -46.91 14.07 -23.88
N ALA A 13 -47.05 14.88 -22.83
CA ALA A 13 -46.50 16.22 -22.78
C ALA A 13 -46.00 16.59 -21.38
N ARG A 14 -44.94 17.40 -21.31
CA ARG A 14 -44.50 18.05 -20.08
C ARG A 14 -45.22 19.39 -19.94
N VAL A 15 -45.91 19.61 -18.83
CA VAL A 15 -46.45 20.95 -18.49
C VAL A 15 -45.28 21.83 -18.04
N GLU A 16 -45.02 22.91 -18.78
CA GLU A 16 -43.96 23.89 -18.49
C GLU A 16 -44.49 25.05 -17.64
N ALA A 17 -45.74 25.48 -17.90
CA ALA A 17 -46.41 26.53 -17.14
C ALA A 17 -47.95 26.38 -17.21
N ILE A 18 -48.65 26.92 -16.21
CA ILE A 18 -50.11 27.02 -16.17
C ILE A 18 -50.47 28.51 -16.16
N GLU A 19 -51.21 28.97 -17.17
CA GLU A 19 -51.65 30.35 -17.36
C GLU A 19 -53.15 30.48 -17.07
N ALA A 20 -53.51 31.24 -16.04
CA ALA A 20 -54.91 31.54 -15.73
C ALA A 20 -55.44 32.72 -16.58
N ALA A 21 -56.40 32.47 -17.48
CA ALA A 21 -57.02 33.54 -18.25
C ALA A 21 -58.16 34.23 -17.49
N GLY A 22 -57.84 35.30 -16.77
CA GLY A 22 -58.79 36.31 -16.33
C GLY A 22 -59.64 35.97 -15.09
N SER A 23 -60.33 37.01 -14.59
CA SER A 23 -60.96 37.10 -13.26
C SER A 23 -62.21 36.22 -13.02
N ARG A 24 -62.42 35.18 -13.83
CA ARG A 24 -63.50 34.18 -13.63
C ARG A 24 -63.05 32.72 -13.74
N GLY A 25 -61.76 32.44 -13.99
CA GLY A 25 -61.18 31.09 -13.85
C GLY A 25 -61.65 30.01 -14.84
N THR A 26 -62.54 30.33 -15.79
CA THR A 26 -63.19 29.34 -16.69
C THR A 26 -62.39 29.01 -17.97
N ASN A 27 -61.15 29.45 -18.11
CA ASN A 27 -60.27 29.13 -19.25
C ASN A 27 -58.80 29.04 -18.77
N VAL A 28 -58.44 27.94 -18.12
CA VAL A 28 -57.04 27.68 -17.76
C VAL A 28 -56.31 27.13 -18.99
N ARG A 29 -55.23 27.80 -19.39
CA ARG A 29 -54.36 27.32 -20.46
C ARG A 29 -53.09 26.73 -19.89
N VAL A 30 -52.57 25.68 -20.51
CA VAL A 30 -51.32 25.03 -20.12
C VAL A 30 -50.32 25.17 -21.27
N ARG A 31 -49.13 25.67 -20.95
CA ARG A 31 -48.00 25.67 -21.87
C ARG A 31 -47.31 24.31 -21.74
N VAL A 32 -47.22 23.60 -22.85
CA VAL A 32 -46.74 22.22 -22.89
C VAL A 32 -45.55 22.07 -23.83
N ARG A 33 -44.66 21.12 -23.50
CA ARG A 33 -43.57 20.65 -24.36
C ARG A 33 -43.87 19.19 -24.72
N TRP A 34 -44.05 18.91 -26.01
CA TRP A 34 -44.52 17.60 -26.48
C TRP A 34 -43.42 16.54 -26.40
N TYR A 35 -43.80 15.32 -26.03
CA TYR A 35 -42.99 14.13 -26.27
C TYR A 35 -43.44 13.44 -27.55
N TYR A 36 -42.48 12.98 -28.35
CA TYR A 36 -42.73 12.20 -29.55
C TYR A 36 -42.42 10.74 -29.28
N ARG A 37 -43.27 9.83 -29.75
CA ARG A 37 -42.98 8.40 -29.74
C ARG A 37 -42.00 8.07 -30.88
N PRO A 38 -41.20 6.99 -30.78
CA PRO A 38 -40.28 6.57 -31.83
C PRO A 38 -40.85 6.53 -33.26
N GLU A 39 -42.10 6.10 -33.39
CA GLU A 39 -42.86 6.00 -34.65
C GLU A 39 -43.18 7.36 -35.28
N GLU A 40 -43.19 8.41 -34.47
CA GLU A 40 -43.51 9.79 -34.86
C GLU A 40 -42.26 10.60 -35.22
N SER A 41 -41.06 10.02 -35.02
CA SER A 41 -39.77 10.65 -35.30
C SER A 41 -39.32 10.47 -36.76
N ILE A 42 -38.51 11.40 -37.26
CA ILE A 42 -37.88 11.30 -38.58
C ILE A 42 -36.88 10.12 -38.56
N GLY A 43 -37.24 9.04 -39.24
CA GLY A 43 -36.52 7.76 -39.23
C GLY A 43 -37.25 6.62 -38.50
N GLY A 44 -38.36 6.90 -37.82
CA GLY A 44 -39.27 5.90 -37.24
C GLY A 44 -38.71 5.07 -36.08
N ARG A 45 -39.49 4.08 -35.63
CA ARG A 45 -39.05 3.15 -34.58
C ARG A 45 -37.93 2.25 -35.11
N ARG A 46 -36.81 2.23 -34.38
CA ARG A 46 -35.66 1.35 -34.59
C ARG A 46 -35.68 0.19 -33.58
N PRO A 47 -34.96 -0.93 -33.84
CA PRO A 47 -35.00 -2.11 -32.97
C PRO A 47 -34.59 -1.86 -31.52
N PHE A 48 -33.71 -0.89 -31.26
CA PHE A 48 -33.23 -0.56 -29.91
C PHE A 48 -34.16 0.35 -29.09
N HIS A 49 -35.25 0.85 -29.68
CA HIS A 49 -36.19 1.73 -28.98
C HIS A 49 -37.16 0.91 -28.12
N GLY A 50 -37.22 1.20 -26.82
CA GLY A 50 -38.12 0.52 -25.89
C GLY A 50 -39.59 0.83 -26.17
N SER A 51 -40.47 -0.11 -25.85
CA SER A 51 -41.93 0.00 -26.00
C SER A 51 -42.53 1.20 -25.27
N LYS A 52 -41.95 1.56 -24.11
CA LYS A 52 -42.30 2.71 -23.28
C LYS A 52 -41.43 3.96 -23.53
N GLU A 53 -40.59 3.95 -24.56
CA GLU A 53 -39.71 5.08 -24.88
C GLU A 53 -40.46 6.24 -25.53
N VAL A 54 -40.15 7.47 -25.09
CA VAL A 54 -40.64 8.72 -25.64
C VAL A 54 -39.50 9.76 -25.68
N PHE A 55 -39.51 10.66 -26.64
CA PHE A 55 -38.45 11.65 -26.85
C PHE A 55 -38.93 13.06 -26.54
N LEU A 56 -38.22 13.78 -25.66
CA LEU A 56 -38.58 15.14 -25.31
C LEU A 56 -38.25 16.09 -26.47
N SER A 57 -39.26 16.61 -27.15
CA SER A 57 -39.04 17.42 -28.35
C SER A 57 -38.74 18.89 -28.05
N ASP A 58 -38.28 19.66 -29.02
CA ASP A 58 -38.28 21.14 -28.99
C ASP A 58 -39.63 21.78 -29.38
N HIS A 59 -40.69 20.99 -29.55
CA HIS A 59 -42.02 21.48 -29.90
C HIS A 59 -42.77 21.93 -28.64
N TYR A 60 -43.03 23.24 -28.55
CA TYR A 60 -43.85 23.87 -27.52
C TYR A 60 -45.20 24.31 -28.06
N ASP A 61 -46.25 24.19 -27.25
CA ASP A 61 -47.62 24.51 -27.62
C ASP A 61 -48.42 25.04 -26.40
N VAL A 62 -49.64 25.53 -26.63
CA VAL A 62 -50.56 26.02 -25.58
C VAL A 62 -51.93 25.37 -25.76
N GLN A 63 -52.35 24.56 -24.78
CA GLN A 63 -53.59 23.78 -24.81
C GLN A 63 -54.56 24.19 -23.68
N SER A 64 -55.84 23.81 -23.77
CA SER A 64 -56.76 23.99 -22.63
C SER A 64 -56.46 22.94 -21.54
N ALA A 65 -56.62 23.29 -20.27
CA ALA A 65 -56.52 22.30 -19.20
C ALA A 65 -57.54 21.16 -19.33
N ASP A 66 -58.70 21.41 -19.97
CA ASP A 66 -59.75 20.42 -20.20
C ASP A 66 -59.35 19.30 -21.18
N THR A 67 -58.23 19.44 -21.91
CA THR A 67 -57.72 18.40 -22.81
C THR A 67 -56.76 17.42 -22.14
N ILE A 68 -56.54 17.54 -20.83
CA ILE A 68 -55.65 16.64 -20.06
C ILE A 68 -56.43 15.41 -19.62
N GLU A 69 -56.17 14.26 -20.25
CA GLU A 69 -56.84 12.99 -19.94
C GLU A 69 -56.36 12.35 -18.61
N GLY A 70 -55.11 12.57 -18.21
CA GLY A 70 -54.54 11.98 -17.01
C GLY A 70 -53.07 12.36 -16.77
N LYS A 71 -52.51 11.85 -15.67
CA LYS A 71 -51.09 12.00 -15.31
C LYS A 71 -50.34 10.70 -15.57
N CYS A 72 -49.27 10.78 -16.36
CA CYS A 72 -48.25 9.73 -16.49
C CYS A 72 -46.90 10.18 -15.90
N ASN A 73 -45.95 9.26 -15.75
CA ASN A 73 -44.58 9.56 -15.35
C ASN A 73 -43.64 9.33 -16.53
N VAL A 74 -42.77 10.29 -16.83
CA VAL A 74 -41.67 10.09 -17.78
C VAL A 74 -40.36 10.10 -17.00
N HIS A 75 -39.75 8.92 -16.88
CA HIS A 75 -38.51 8.70 -16.15
C HIS A 75 -37.28 9.02 -17.01
N SER A 76 -36.15 9.34 -16.38
CA SER A 76 -34.86 9.23 -17.07
C SER A 76 -34.59 7.76 -17.39
N PHE A 77 -33.88 7.48 -18.50
CA PHE A 77 -33.53 6.10 -18.85
C PHE A 77 -32.90 5.31 -17.68
N ARG A 78 -31.97 5.95 -16.94
CA ARG A 78 -31.29 5.35 -15.76
C ARG A 78 -32.22 5.13 -14.56
N SER A 79 -33.24 5.96 -14.40
CA SER A 79 -34.27 5.79 -13.35
C SER A 79 -35.20 4.63 -13.72
N TYR A 80 -35.62 4.55 -14.99
CA TYR A 80 -36.52 3.53 -15.50
C TYR A 80 -35.92 2.12 -15.40
N THR A 81 -34.64 1.95 -15.75
CA THR A 81 -33.92 0.65 -15.62
C THR A 81 -33.73 0.16 -14.17
N LYS A 82 -34.16 0.93 -13.17
CA LYS A 82 -34.09 0.59 -11.74
C LYS A 82 -35.46 0.36 -11.09
N LEU A 83 -36.55 0.42 -11.85
CA LEU A 83 -37.89 0.17 -11.32
C LEU A 83 -38.08 -1.33 -11.06
N ASP A 84 -38.47 -1.70 -9.85
CA ASP A 84 -38.81 -3.10 -9.50
C ASP A 84 -40.01 -3.63 -10.32
N SER A 85 -40.89 -2.72 -10.76
CA SER A 85 -41.97 -2.99 -11.71
C SER A 85 -42.34 -1.73 -12.50
N VAL A 86 -42.66 -1.90 -13.78
CA VAL A 86 -43.10 -0.82 -14.69
C VAL A 86 -44.62 -0.82 -14.78
N ASN A 87 -45.26 0.32 -14.51
CA ASN A 87 -46.72 0.45 -14.62
C ASN A 87 -47.16 0.86 -16.04
N ALA A 88 -48.47 0.82 -16.31
CA ALA A 88 -49.02 1.24 -17.60
C ALA A 88 -48.68 2.71 -17.94
N GLU A 89 -48.66 3.59 -16.92
CA GLU A 89 -48.41 5.03 -17.04
C GLU A 89 -46.93 5.43 -16.88
N ASP A 90 -46.01 4.48 -16.78
CA ASP A 90 -44.57 4.76 -16.73
C ASP A 90 -43.97 4.69 -18.15
N PHE A 91 -43.39 5.81 -18.57
CA PHE A 91 -42.61 5.99 -19.79
C PHE A 91 -41.17 6.37 -19.45
N PHE A 92 -40.26 6.32 -20.43
CA PHE A 92 -38.90 6.82 -20.24
C PHE A 92 -38.40 7.65 -21.41
N CYS A 93 -37.51 8.57 -21.11
CA CYS A 93 -36.85 9.43 -22.09
C CYS A 93 -35.33 9.25 -22.01
N ARG A 94 -34.72 9.01 -23.19
CA ARG A 94 -33.27 8.85 -23.38
C ARG A 94 -32.64 10.00 -24.15
N PHE A 95 -33.38 10.58 -25.10
CA PHE A 95 -32.90 11.61 -26.02
C PHE A 95 -33.83 12.82 -26.02
N GLU A 96 -33.27 14.02 -26.19
CA GLU A 96 -34.04 15.14 -26.72
C GLU A 96 -34.13 15.05 -28.25
N TYR A 97 -35.29 15.34 -28.82
CA TYR A 97 -35.56 15.28 -30.26
C TYR A 97 -35.77 16.68 -30.85
N LYS A 98 -35.01 17.04 -31.88
CA LYS A 98 -35.16 18.32 -32.59
C LYS A 98 -36.13 18.13 -33.74
N SER A 99 -37.40 18.44 -33.49
CA SER A 99 -38.51 18.22 -34.43
C SER A 99 -38.33 18.93 -35.77
N ALA A 100 -37.63 20.06 -35.78
CA ALA A 100 -37.32 20.83 -36.99
C ALA A 100 -36.19 20.23 -37.88
N THR A 101 -35.30 19.39 -37.32
CA THR A 101 -34.12 18.86 -38.03
C THR A 101 -34.07 17.33 -38.07
N GLY A 102 -34.88 16.64 -37.27
CA GLY A 102 -34.82 15.19 -37.09
C GLY A 102 -33.63 14.70 -36.25
N SER A 103 -32.83 15.60 -35.67
CA SER A 103 -31.62 15.23 -34.90
C SER A 103 -31.93 14.93 -33.44
N PHE A 104 -31.05 14.14 -32.81
CA PHE A 104 -31.17 13.72 -31.40
C PHE A 104 -30.01 14.28 -30.57
N VAL A 105 -30.25 14.48 -29.28
CA VAL A 105 -29.22 14.88 -28.29
C VAL A 105 -29.27 13.91 -27.09
N PRO A 106 -28.16 13.27 -26.69
CA PRO A 106 -26.84 13.31 -27.35
C PRO A 106 -26.85 12.62 -28.73
N ASP A 107 -25.89 12.99 -29.59
CA ASP A 107 -25.71 12.44 -30.95
C ASP A 107 -25.00 11.07 -30.96
N ARG A 108 -24.28 10.76 -29.87
CA ARG A 108 -23.57 9.50 -29.64
C ARG A 108 -24.03 8.85 -28.35
N ILE A 109 -24.08 7.52 -28.33
CA ILE A 109 -24.45 6.74 -27.15
C ILE A 109 -23.67 5.42 -27.13
N ALA A 110 -23.49 4.85 -25.94
CA ALA A 110 -22.88 3.54 -25.78
C ALA A 110 -23.72 2.48 -26.53
N VAL A 111 -23.03 1.73 -27.40
CA VAL A 111 -23.57 0.57 -28.10
C VAL A 111 -23.07 -0.71 -27.45
N PHE A 112 -23.87 -1.76 -27.54
CA PHE A 112 -23.59 -3.05 -26.91
C PHE A 112 -23.86 -4.17 -27.92
N CYS A 113 -23.24 -5.33 -27.70
CA CYS A 113 -23.23 -6.48 -28.60
C CYS A 113 -22.57 -6.20 -29.96
N LYS A 114 -22.18 -7.26 -30.67
CA LYS A 114 -21.64 -7.21 -32.05
C LYS A 114 -22.62 -6.68 -33.11
N CYS A 115 -23.83 -6.25 -32.72
CA CYS A 115 -24.77 -5.55 -33.59
C CYS A 115 -24.65 -4.02 -33.50
N GLU A 116 -23.79 -3.50 -32.62
CA GLU A 116 -23.55 -2.06 -32.43
C GLU A 116 -24.84 -1.26 -32.19
N MET A 117 -25.75 -1.84 -31.39
CA MET A 117 -27.03 -1.21 -31.04
C MET A 117 -27.01 -0.69 -29.60
N PRO A 118 -27.63 0.48 -29.32
CA PRO A 118 -27.86 0.92 -27.93
C PRO A 118 -28.69 -0.11 -27.15
N TYR A 119 -28.51 -0.18 -25.83
CA TYR A 119 -29.26 -1.11 -24.98
C TYR A 119 -30.77 -0.81 -25.01
N ASN A 120 -31.60 -1.83 -25.27
CA ASN A 120 -33.04 -1.77 -25.13
C ASN A 120 -33.45 -2.38 -23.77
N PRO A 121 -34.13 -1.63 -22.87
CA PRO A 121 -34.48 -2.13 -21.54
C PRO A 121 -35.52 -3.26 -21.55
N ASP A 122 -36.22 -3.44 -22.67
CA ASP A 122 -37.21 -4.51 -22.85
C ASP A 122 -36.57 -5.85 -23.28
N ASP A 123 -35.32 -5.82 -23.76
CA ASP A 123 -34.61 -6.99 -24.30
C ASP A 123 -33.64 -7.61 -23.27
N LEU A 124 -33.60 -8.95 -23.23
CA LEU A 124 -32.62 -9.67 -22.43
C LEU A 124 -31.22 -9.54 -23.05
N MET A 125 -30.26 -9.11 -22.24
CA MET A 125 -28.83 -9.12 -22.54
C MET A 125 -28.11 -10.08 -21.60
N ILE A 126 -27.05 -10.74 -22.08
CA ILE A 126 -26.18 -11.62 -21.29
C ILE A 126 -24.73 -11.14 -21.38
N GLN A 127 -24.03 -11.08 -20.24
CA GLN A 127 -22.65 -10.60 -20.17
C GLN A 127 -21.67 -11.77 -20.33
N CYS A 128 -20.66 -11.61 -21.17
CA CYS A 128 -19.53 -12.53 -21.26
C CYS A 128 -18.63 -12.36 -20.03
N GLU A 129 -18.32 -13.43 -19.31
CA GLU A 129 -17.55 -13.34 -18.06
C GLU A 129 -16.06 -13.03 -18.28
N GLU A 130 -15.50 -13.38 -19.45
CA GLU A 130 -14.10 -13.10 -19.79
C GLU A 130 -13.91 -11.64 -20.23
N CYS A 131 -14.55 -11.22 -21.33
CA CYS A 131 -14.36 -9.88 -21.89
C CYS A 131 -15.30 -8.80 -21.29
N SER A 132 -16.22 -9.17 -20.40
CA SER A 132 -17.24 -8.28 -19.81
C SER A 132 -18.21 -7.61 -20.81
N ASP A 133 -18.15 -7.93 -22.10
CA ASP A 133 -19.08 -7.43 -23.12
C ASP A 133 -20.48 -8.03 -22.97
N TRP A 134 -21.50 -7.25 -23.32
CA TRP A 134 -22.91 -7.65 -23.29
C TRP A 134 -23.42 -8.05 -24.67
N PHE A 135 -24.17 -9.14 -24.74
CA PHE A 135 -24.68 -9.71 -25.99
C PHE A 135 -26.19 -9.97 -25.93
N HIS A 136 -26.90 -9.66 -27.02
CA HIS A 136 -28.26 -10.16 -27.21
C HIS A 136 -28.19 -11.66 -27.52
N PRO A 137 -28.95 -12.55 -26.85
CA PRO A 137 -28.95 -14.00 -27.10
C PRO A 137 -29.09 -14.35 -28.59
N VAL A 138 -29.99 -13.66 -29.30
CA VAL A 138 -30.23 -13.90 -30.73
C VAL A 138 -28.99 -13.60 -31.59
N CYS A 139 -28.23 -12.53 -31.27
CA CYS A 139 -27.01 -12.19 -32.01
C CYS A 139 -25.93 -13.28 -31.90
N ILE A 140 -25.86 -13.99 -30.77
CA ILE A 140 -24.92 -15.09 -30.53
C ILE A 140 -25.48 -16.48 -30.90
N GLY A 141 -26.66 -16.54 -31.53
CA GLY A 141 -27.28 -17.79 -31.97
C GLY A 141 -28.01 -18.59 -30.88
N MET A 142 -28.40 -17.92 -29.79
CA MET A 142 -29.01 -18.53 -28.59
C MET A 142 -30.44 -18.02 -28.38
N THR A 143 -31.33 -18.88 -27.88
CA THR A 143 -32.69 -18.45 -27.51
C THR A 143 -32.74 -17.83 -26.11
N ILE A 144 -33.72 -16.95 -25.88
CA ILE A 144 -33.96 -16.33 -24.56
C ILE A 144 -34.20 -17.40 -23.46
N LYS A 145 -34.76 -18.56 -23.81
CA LYS A 145 -35.01 -19.68 -22.87
C LYS A 145 -33.73 -20.42 -22.47
N GLU A 146 -32.71 -20.44 -23.32
CA GLU A 146 -31.39 -20.98 -23.01
C GLU A 146 -30.58 -19.97 -22.20
N ALA A 147 -30.57 -18.70 -22.62
CA ALA A 147 -29.89 -17.63 -21.89
C ALA A 147 -30.35 -17.51 -20.42
N LYS A 148 -31.65 -17.66 -20.14
CA LYS A 148 -32.20 -17.66 -18.77
C LYS A 148 -31.86 -18.89 -17.93
N LYS A 149 -31.19 -19.90 -18.49
CA LYS A 149 -30.73 -21.12 -17.80
C LYS A 149 -29.21 -21.18 -17.63
N LEU A 150 -28.48 -20.21 -18.18
CA LEU A 150 -27.03 -20.13 -18.02
C LEU A 150 -26.70 -19.46 -16.69
N GLU A 151 -25.89 -20.13 -15.88
CA GLU A 151 -25.24 -19.52 -14.72
C GLU A 151 -23.97 -18.76 -15.13
N HIS A 152 -23.31 -19.22 -16.20
CA HIS A 152 -22.07 -18.65 -16.77
C HIS A 152 -22.17 -18.54 -18.29
N PHE A 153 -21.55 -17.52 -18.90
CA PHE A 153 -21.57 -17.30 -20.34
C PHE A 153 -20.24 -16.75 -20.90
N PHE A 154 -19.81 -17.29 -22.04
CA PHE A 154 -18.63 -16.86 -22.79
C PHE A 154 -18.99 -16.63 -24.27
N CYS A 155 -18.54 -15.51 -24.85
CA CYS A 155 -18.87 -15.16 -26.24
C CYS A 155 -18.04 -15.97 -27.25
N GLN A 156 -18.56 -16.11 -28.48
CA GLN A 156 -17.92 -16.92 -29.54
C GLN A 156 -16.46 -16.57 -29.81
N THR A 157 -16.03 -15.30 -29.64
CA THR A 157 -14.63 -14.89 -29.78
C THR A 157 -13.77 -15.50 -28.68
N CYS A 158 -14.19 -15.36 -27.41
CA CYS A 158 -13.55 -15.99 -26.26
C CYS A 158 -13.60 -17.53 -26.31
N THR A 159 -14.63 -18.11 -26.94
CA THR A 159 -14.69 -19.56 -27.19
C THR A 159 -13.75 -20.01 -28.32
N ALA A 160 -13.59 -19.22 -29.38
CA ALA A 160 -12.78 -19.56 -30.55
C ALA A 160 -11.27 -19.44 -30.30
N GLU A 161 -10.83 -18.48 -29.48
CA GLU A 161 -9.43 -18.39 -29.03
C GLU A 161 -9.04 -19.60 -28.18
N ASN A 162 -9.95 -20.09 -27.35
CA ASN A 162 -9.80 -21.37 -26.64
C ASN A 162 -9.79 -22.59 -27.59
N GLY A 163 -10.42 -22.51 -28.77
CA GLY A 163 -10.61 -23.62 -29.71
C GLY A 163 -9.33 -24.32 -30.20
N LYS A 164 -8.16 -23.66 -30.15
CA LYS A 164 -6.85 -24.30 -30.46
C LYS A 164 -6.16 -24.95 -29.25
N MET A 165 -6.75 -24.86 -28.06
CA MET A 165 -6.28 -25.50 -26.81
C MET A 165 -7.34 -26.43 -26.18
N VAL A 166 -8.50 -26.59 -26.82
CA VAL A 166 -9.75 -27.06 -26.19
C VAL A 166 -9.83 -28.56 -25.83
N GLU A 167 -8.95 -29.42 -26.34
CA GLU A 167 -8.86 -30.80 -25.83
C GLU A 167 -8.11 -30.91 -24.48
N ASN A 168 -7.40 -29.86 -24.03
CA ASN A 168 -6.63 -29.87 -22.78
C ASN A 168 -7.09 -28.83 -21.74
N SER A 169 -8.07 -27.96 -22.02
CA SER A 169 -8.33 -26.77 -21.20
C SER A 169 -9.65 -26.73 -20.42
N HIS A 170 -10.67 -27.53 -20.74
CA HIS A 170 -11.96 -27.46 -20.03
C HIS A 170 -11.94 -28.08 -18.61
N GLU A 171 -11.01 -28.98 -18.30
CA GLU A 171 -10.69 -29.30 -16.90
C GLU A 171 -9.82 -28.20 -16.25
N ALA A 172 -8.99 -27.52 -17.04
CA ALA A 172 -7.95 -26.63 -16.53
C ALA A 172 -8.44 -25.27 -16.02
N THR A 173 -9.51 -24.67 -16.56
CA THR A 173 -9.97 -23.33 -16.11
C THR A 173 -10.77 -23.38 -14.80
N ALA A 174 -11.69 -24.33 -14.64
CA ALA A 174 -12.33 -24.60 -13.35
C ALA A 174 -11.27 -25.00 -12.31
N GLN A 175 -10.34 -25.88 -12.69
CA GLN A 175 -9.16 -26.15 -11.87
C GLN A 175 -8.30 -24.90 -11.67
N SER A 176 -8.28 -23.86 -12.51
CA SER A 176 -7.37 -22.71 -12.35
C SER A 176 -7.84 -21.70 -11.31
N GLU A 177 -9.14 -21.42 -11.23
CA GLU A 177 -9.70 -20.59 -10.16
C GLU A 177 -9.78 -21.38 -8.85
N GLU A 178 -10.16 -22.66 -8.93
CA GLU A 178 -10.12 -23.56 -7.79
C GLU A 178 -8.66 -23.71 -7.28
N LYS A 179 -7.66 -23.80 -8.17
CA LYS A 179 -6.21 -23.80 -7.85
C LYS A 179 -5.69 -22.44 -7.41
N LEU A 180 -6.21 -21.30 -7.87
CA LEU A 180 -5.85 -19.98 -7.32
C LEU A 180 -6.39 -19.80 -5.90
N GLN A 181 -7.62 -20.26 -5.64
CA GLN A 181 -8.19 -20.26 -4.30
C GLN A 181 -7.50 -21.32 -3.40
N LEU A 182 -7.21 -22.52 -3.92
CA LEU A 182 -6.42 -23.53 -3.23
C LEU A 182 -4.96 -23.11 -3.02
N ASP A 183 -4.33 -22.38 -3.92
CA ASP A 183 -2.96 -21.88 -3.76
C ASP A 183 -2.93 -20.77 -2.72
N LEU A 184 -3.89 -19.85 -2.72
CA LEU A 184 -4.03 -18.85 -1.66
C LEU A 184 -4.33 -19.50 -0.29
N ALA A 185 -5.22 -20.50 -0.26
CA ALA A 185 -5.52 -21.26 0.94
C ALA A 185 -4.30 -22.07 1.42
N SER A 186 -3.62 -22.79 0.52
CA SER A 186 -2.43 -23.59 0.80
C SER A 186 -1.26 -22.72 1.24
N GLN A 187 -1.03 -21.57 0.60
CA GLN A 187 -0.05 -20.59 1.08
C GLN A 187 -0.41 -20.04 2.46
N SER A 188 -1.69 -19.88 2.79
CA SER A 188 -2.11 -19.46 4.14
C SER A 188 -1.88 -20.57 5.18
N LEU A 189 -2.13 -21.83 4.81
CA LEU A 189 -1.90 -23.02 5.63
C LEU A 189 -0.41 -23.29 5.82
N VAL A 190 0.43 -23.14 4.79
CA VAL A 190 1.89 -23.25 4.87
C VAL A 190 2.47 -22.17 5.77
N ARG A 191 2.03 -20.90 5.65
CA ARG A 191 2.42 -19.83 6.59
C ARG A 191 2.02 -20.17 8.03
N GLN A 192 0.80 -20.69 8.25
CA GLN A 192 0.34 -21.10 9.58
C GLN A 192 1.18 -22.26 10.14
N ALA A 193 1.41 -23.32 9.37
CA ALA A 193 2.23 -24.46 9.78
C ALA A 193 3.68 -24.05 10.10
N ALA A 194 4.27 -23.13 9.32
CA ALA A 194 5.58 -22.56 9.60
C ALA A 194 5.61 -21.78 10.93
N HIS A 195 4.61 -20.91 11.17
CA HIS A 195 4.50 -20.18 12.44
C HIS A 195 4.32 -21.11 13.65
N GLU A 196 3.53 -22.17 13.52
CA GLU A 196 3.33 -23.16 14.59
C GLU A 196 4.59 -24.00 14.83
N ALA A 197 5.34 -24.35 13.76
CA ALA A 197 6.63 -25.01 13.87
C ALA A 197 7.67 -24.15 14.62
N GLU A 198 7.76 -22.85 14.30
CA GLU A 198 8.59 -21.89 15.05
C GLU A 198 8.19 -21.84 16.54
N ASP A 199 6.89 -21.76 16.83
CA ASP A 199 6.39 -21.71 18.21
C ASP A 199 6.69 -23.01 18.99
N ILE A 200 6.69 -24.17 18.32
CA ILE A 200 7.11 -25.46 18.89
C ILE A 200 8.61 -25.48 19.17
N VAL A 201 9.44 -24.99 18.24
CA VAL A 201 10.90 -24.95 18.42
C VAL A 201 11.28 -24.04 19.58
N ASP A 202 10.71 -22.84 19.66
CA ASP A 202 11.02 -21.90 20.73
C ASP A 202 10.44 -22.36 22.09
N GLU A 203 9.25 -23.00 22.11
CA GLU A 203 8.74 -23.64 23.33
C GLU A 203 9.60 -24.85 23.75
N TYR A 204 10.14 -25.63 22.81
CA TYR A 204 11.08 -26.72 23.08
C TYR A 204 12.37 -26.19 23.72
N ILE A 205 13.02 -25.21 23.11
CA ILE A 205 14.27 -24.59 23.60
C ILE A 205 14.06 -24.06 25.03
N TYR A 206 12.95 -23.35 25.27
CA TYR A 206 12.56 -22.89 26.60
C TYR A 206 12.42 -24.03 27.64
N LEU A 207 11.80 -25.15 27.26
CA LEU A 207 11.62 -26.29 28.17
C LEU A 207 12.94 -27.02 28.45
N VAL A 208 13.83 -27.13 27.46
CA VAL A 208 15.19 -27.69 27.65
C VAL A 208 16.01 -26.82 28.60
N GLY A 209 16.07 -25.50 28.36
CA GLY A 209 16.79 -24.57 29.23
C GLY A 209 16.30 -24.54 30.68
N GLN A 210 15.04 -24.90 30.96
CA GLN A 210 14.54 -25.04 32.33
C GLN A 210 14.96 -26.32 33.06
N MET A 211 15.44 -27.35 32.35
CA MET A 211 15.86 -28.61 32.96
C MET A 211 17.30 -28.54 33.51
N GLU A 212 18.17 -27.76 32.88
CA GLU A 212 19.59 -27.64 33.24
C GLU A 212 19.79 -26.91 34.60
N GLY A 213 18.82 -26.11 35.05
CA GLY A 213 18.93 -25.26 36.24
C GLY A 213 18.33 -25.80 37.56
N THR A 214 18.13 -27.12 37.76
CA THR A 214 17.38 -27.62 38.96
C THR A 214 18.07 -28.71 39.80
N ASN A 215 18.82 -28.28 40.82
CA ASN A 215 19.60 -29.14 41.73
C ASN A 215 18.85 -29.76 42.94
N SER A 216 17.53 -29.94 42.94
CA SER A 216 16.85 -30.61 44.08
C SER A 216 15.68 -31.56 43.74
N PHE A 217 15.72 -32.73 44.38
CA PHE A 217 14.90 -33.92 44.08
C PHE A 217 13.38 -33.69 44.24
N LEU A 218 12.95 -33.02 45.32
CA LEU A 218 11.53 -32.77 45.59
C LEU A 218 10.91 -31.73 44.63
N LYS A 219 11.68 -30.74 44.17
CA LYS A 219 11.22 -29.82 43.11
C LYS A 219 11.11 -30.53 41.76
N ARG A 220 11.99 -31.50 41.49
CA ARG A 220 12.04 -32.29 40.25
C ARG A 220 10.80 -33.16 40.06
N ALA A 221 10.33 -33.85 41.10
CA ALA A 221 9.13 -34.70 41.03
C ALA A 221 7.82 -33.92 40.78
N LEU A 222 7.61 -32.78 41.45
CA LEU A 222 6.41 -31.95 41.25
C LEU A 222 6.46 -31.16 39.94
N LYS A 223 7.65 -30.73 39.49
CA LYS A 223 7.83 -30.17 38.13
C LYS A 223 7.52 -31.21 37.06
N GLN A 224 8.02 -32.44 37.18
CA GLN A 224 7.83 -33.50 36.19
C GLN A 224 6.37 -33.75 35.82
N ALA A 225 5.41 -33.72 36.77
CA ALA A 225 4.00 -33.91 36.45
C ALA A 225 3.41 -32.77 35.60
N ALA A 226 3.75 -31.51 35.90
CA ALA A 226 3.32 -30.35 35.13
C ALA A 226 4.06 -30.24 33.78
N GLU A 227 5.34 -30.60 33.75
CA GLU A 227 6.19 -30.62 32.57
C GLU A 227 5.79 -31.74 31.61
N VAL A 228 5.47 -32.96 32.06
CA VAL A 228 4.90 -34.03 31.21
C VAL A 228 3.61 -33.56 30.52
N LYS A 229 2.79 -32.74 31.18
CA LYS A 229 1.59 -32.15 30.56
C LYS A 229 1.95 -31.11 29.48
N ARG A 230 3.05 -30.36 29.64
CA ARG A 230 3.60 -29.46 28.60
C ARG A 230 4.24 -30.23 27.45
N TRP A 231 5.07 -31.23 27.71
CA TRP A 231 5.68 -32.11 26.71
C TRP A 231 4.64 -32.85 25.88
N ARG A 232 3.56 -33.36 26.51
CA ARG A 232 2.41 -33.94 25.78
C ARG A 232 1.67 -32.90 24.92
N LYS A 233 1.52 -31.66 25.38
CA LYS A 233 0.94 -30.57 24.58
C LYS A 233 1.82 -30.22 23.38
N LEU A 234 3.14 -30.12 23.60
CA LEU A 234 4.14 -29.87 22.55
C LEU A 234 4.11 -30.98 21.48
N ALA A 235 4.09 -32.25 21.92
CA ALA A 235 3.97 -33.40 21.01
C ALA A 235 2.62 -33.41 20.25
N ALA A 236 1.52 -33.00 20.88
CA ALA A 236 0.22 -32.87 20.22
C ALA A 236 0.21 -31.72 19.18
N HIS A 237 0.85 -30.58 19.48
CA HIS A 237 1.05 -29.50 18.50
C HIS A 237 1.96 -29.94 17.35
N ALA A 238 3.08 -30.61 17.63
CA ALA A 238 3.97 -31.14 16.60
C ALA A 238 3.27 -32.14 15.68
N LYS A 239 2.43 -33.02 16.25
CA LYS A 239 1.59 -33.92 15.47
C LYS A 239 0.54 -33.16 14.64
N PHE A 240 -0.05 -32.09 15.16
CA PHE A 240 -0.96 -31.24 14.37
C PHE A 240 -0.25 -30.60 13.17
N VAL A 241 0.96 -30.07 13.35
CA VAL A 241 1.79 -29.55 12.25
C VAL A 241 2.13 -30.65 11.25
N GLU A 242 2.51 -31.85 11.71
CA GLU A 242 2.75 -33.02 10.86
C GLU A 242 1.51 -33.41 10.05
N ASP A 243 0.33 -33.47 10.67
CA ASP A 243 -0.94 -33.79 10.01
C ASP A 243 -1.38 -32.67 9.03
N CYS A 244 -1.07 -31.40 9.33
CA CYS A 244 -1.24 -30.28 8.40
C CYS A 244 -0.30 -30.36 7.19
N LEU A 245 0.99 -30.67 7.41
CA LEU A 245 1.96 -30.85 6.33
C LEU A 245 1.63 -32.07 5.46
N LYS A 246 1.14 -33.17 6.05
CA LYS A 246 0.60 -34.32 5.31
C LYS A 246 -0.58 -33.91 4.44
N LYS A 247 -1.60 -33.22 4.99
CA LYS A 247 -2.72 -32.70 4.20
C LYS A 247 -2.27 -31.79 3.05
N ILE A 248 -1.35 -30.85 3.31
CA ILE A 248 -0.78 -29.98 2.24
C ILE A 248 -0.09 -30.83 1.16
N THR A 249 0.65 -31.87 1.55
CA THR A 249 1.35 -32.77 0.62
C THR A 249 0.39 -33.66 -0.17
N GLU A 250 -0.65 -34.19 0.49
CA GLU A 250 -1.73 -34.96 -0.13
C GLU A 250 -2.52 -34.10 -1.13
N THR A 251 -2.88 -32.86 -0.75
CA THR A 251 -3.48 -31.87 -1.66
C THR A 251 -2.56 -31.57 -2.84
N LYS A 252 -1.27 -31.28 -2.60
CA LYS A 252 -0.28 -31.02 -3.67
C LYS A 252 -0.18 -32.19 -4.66
N ASN A 253 -0.11 -33.41 -4.15
CA ASN A 253 0.00 -34.63 -4.95
C ASN A 253 -1.31 -34.96 -5.69
N ARG A 254 -2.47 -34.59 -5.13
CA ARG A 254 -3.80 -34.82 -5.72
C ARG A 254 -4.13 -33.87 -6.88
N PHE A 255 -3.50 -32.70 -6.92
CA PHE A 255 -3.72 -31.66 -7.95
C PHE A 255 -2.51 -31.44 -8.87
N ASP A 256 -1.60 -32.42 -8.93
CA ASP A 256 -0.34 -32.45 -9.69
C ASP A 256 0.33 -31.08 -9.87
N VAL A 257 0.61 -30.42 -8.73
CA VAL A 257 1.35 -29.15 -8.72
C VAL A 257 2.82 -29.45 -8.92
N SER A 258 3.16 -29.79 -10.17
CA SER A 258 4.53 -29.87 -10.65
C SER A 258 5.23 -28.55 -10.35
N VAL A 259 6.40 -28.63 -9.72
CA VAL A 259 7.24 -27.45 -9.51
C VAL A 259 7.90 -27.16 -10.85
N ALA A 260 7.20 -26.38 -11.68
CA ALA A 260 7.80 -25.75 -12.84
C ALA A 260 8.99 -24.94 -12.34
N ASP A 261 10.18 -25.31 -12.83
CA ASP A 261 11.43 -24.69 -12.41
C ASP A 261 11.33 -23.18 -12.69
N SER A 262 11.53 -22.34 -11.66
CA SER A 262 11.17 -20.91 -11.69
C SER A 262 12.18 -20.05 -12.45
N ARG A 263 12.60 -20.55 -13.62
CA ARG A 263 13.59 -19.99 -14.55
C ARG A 263 13.23 -20.22 -16.02
N ARG A 264 11.97 -19.97 -16.42
CA ARG A 264 11.63 -19.38 -17.74
C ARG A 264 10.17 -18.92 -17.83
N ASP A 265 9.99 -17.85 -18.60
CA ASP A 265 8.79 -17.45 -19.33
C ASP A 265 7.46 -17.27 -18.58
N ASN A 266 7.46 -16.29 -17.67
CA ASN A 266 6.22 -15.63 -17.19
C ASN A 266 5.93 -14.29 -17.93
N SER A 267 6.58 -14.06 -19.08
CA SER A 267 6.57 -12.77 -19.81
C SER A 267 5.29 -12.50 -20.62
N LEU A 268 4.64 -13.54 -21.13
CA LEU A 268 3.50 -13.37 -22.05
C LEU A 268 2.17 -13.07 -21.31
N SER A 269 1.93 -13.69 -20.15
CA SER A 269 0.76 -13.40 -19.29
C SER A 269 0.78 -11.99 -18.68
N TYR A 270 1.98 -11.43 -18.47
CA TYR A 270 2.16 -10.10 -17.87
C TYR A 270 1.85 -8.96 -18.85
N SER A 271 2.00 -9.19 -20.16
CA SER A 271 1.74 -8.17 -21.19
C SER A 271 0.26 -7.83 -21.33
N SER A 272 -0.61 -8.85 -21.39
CA SER A 272 -2.05 -8.68 -21.65
C SER A 272 -2.74 -7.82 -20.58
N ARG A 273 -2.37 -7.98 -19.30
CA ARG A 273 -2.93 -7.17 -18.19
C ARG A 273 -2.42 -5.72 -18.16
N LEU A 274 -1.32 -5.40 -18.84
CA LEU A 274 -0.80 -4.04 -18.95
C LEU A 274 -1.44 -3.27 -20.11
N GLN A 275 -2.05 -3.95 -21.08
CA GLN A 275 -2.66 -3.33 -22.24
C GLN A 275 -3.87 -2.46 -21.82
N HIS A 276 -4.77 -3.02 -21.00
CA HIS A 276 -5.92 -2.28 -20.42
C HIS A 276 -5.55 -1.13 -19.47
N LEU A 277 -4.36 -1.14 -18.86
CA LEU A 277 -3.89 0.00 -18.06
C LEU A 277 -3.36 1.16 -18.92
N SER A 278 -2.94 0.87 -20.17
CA SER A 278 -2.52 1.91 -21.11
C SER A 278 -3.69 2.60 -21.82
N GLU A 279 -4.83 1.91 -21.95
CA GLU A 279 -6.04 2.46 -22.60
C GLU A 279 -6.68 3.59 -21.76
N HIS A 280 -6.59 3.52 -20.44
CA HIS A 280 -7.00 4.61 -19.53
C HIS A 280 -6.03 5.82 -19.51
N SER A 281 -4.93 5.79 -20.27
CA SER A 281 -3.99 6.91 -20.38
C SER A 281 -4.29 7.88 -21.54
N TYR A 282 -5.28 7.57 -22.39
CA TYR A 282 -5.82 8.53 -23.35
C TYR A 282 -6.72 9.54 -22.60
N LEU A 283 -6.09 10.67 -22.27
CA LEU A 283 -6.68 11.78 -21.56
C LEU A 283 -7.92 12.30 -22.32
N ASN A 284 -9.07 12.37 -21.64
CA ASN A 284 -10.17 13.24 -22.09
C ASN A 284 -9.70 14.70 -22.07
N ASP A 285 -10.23 15.55 -22.95
CA ASP A 285 -9.77 16.94 -23.13
C ASP A 285 -9.92 17.88 -21.89
N ASP A 286 -10.61 17.44 -20.82
CA ASP A 286 -10.88 18.20 -19.58
C ASP A 286 -9.85 17.97 -18.44
N VAL A 287 -8.56 17.84 -18.74
CA VAL A 287 -7.51 17.64 -17.72
C VAL A 287 -6.96 18.97 -17.21
N TYR A 288 -7.53 19.44 -16.10
CA TYR A 288 -6.99 20.53 -15.29
C TYR A 288 -5.60 20.16 -14.74
N PHE A 289 -4.58 20.90 -15.17
CA PHE A 289 -3.20 20.78 -14.69
C PHE A 289 -2.98 21.76 -13.53
N VAL A 290 -2.51 21.25 -12.38
CA VAL A 290 -2.24 22.05 -11.17
C VAL A 290 -0.85 21.70 -10.66
N GLY A 291 -0.04 22.73 -10.41
CA GLY A 291 1.36 22.60 -9.98
C GLY A 291 2.37 22.40 -11.12
N ASN A 292 3.61 22.07 -10.74
CA ASN A 292 4.74 21.78 -11.64
C ASN A 292 5.10 22.87 -12.67
N LYS A 293 4.80 24.15 -12.40
CA LYS A 293 5.02 25.25 -13.36
C LYS A 293 6.50 25.54 -13.63
N GLU A 294 7.37 25.33 -12.65
CA GLU A 294 8.82 25.52 -12.84
C GLU A 294 9.44 24.34 -13.59
N GLU A 295 8.97 23.12 -13.31
CA GLU A 295 9.32 21.90 -14.02
C GLU A 295 8.88 21.95 -15.49
N ASP A 296 7.64 22.37 -15.78
CA ASP A 296 7.13 22.54 -17.14
C ASP A 296 7.92 23.59 -17.92
N LYS A 297 8.27 24.71 -17.27
CA LYS A 297 9.17 25.72 -17.84
C LYS A 297 10.56 25.16 -18.12
N CYS A 298 11.18 24.44 -17.17
CA CYS A 298 12.50 23.83 -17.35
C CYS A 298 12.48 22.78 -18.46
N LEU A 299 11.46 21.92 -18.52
CA LEU A 299 11.31 20.92 -19.58
C LEU A 299 11.13 21.59 -20.95
N THR A 300 10.32 22.65 -21.02
CA THR A 300 10.12 23.46 -22.23
C THR A 300 11.42 24.11 -22.69
N GLU A 301 12.20 24.70 -21.79
CA GLU A 301 13.55 25.25 -22.09
C GLU A 301 14.50 24.15 -22.59
N TRP A 302 14.52 22.97 -21.96
CA TRP A 302 15.39 21.86 -22.34
C TRP A 302 15.04 21.22 -23.69
N LEU A 303 13.74 21.16 -24.03
CA LEU A 303 13.26 20.66 -25.33
C LEU A 303 13.43 21.69 -26.44
N SER A 304 13.32 22.99 -26.12
CA SER A 304 13.48 24.11 -27.06
C SER A 304 14.93 24.54 -27.28
N ASP A 305 15.88 23.97 -26.54
CA ASP A 305 17.32 24.26 -26.66
C ASP A 305 17.80 24.10 -28.12
N LEU A 306 18.51 25.12 -28.63
CA LEU A 306 19.08 25.20 -29.98
C LEU A 306 20.27 24.26 -30.22
N ARG A 307 20.74 23.58 -29.16
CA ARG A 307 21.77 22.53 -29.23
C ARG A 307 21.45 21.46 -30.28
N LYS A 308 22.40 21.30 -31.23
CA LYS A 308 22.30 20.31 -32.31
C LYS A 308 22.58 18.88 -31.83
N ASP A 309 23.37 18.72 -30.78
CA ASP A 309 23.66 17.45 -30.14
C ASP A 309 22.40 16.76 -29.59
N ARG A 310 22.40 15.42 -29.61
CA ARG A 310 21.31 14.56 -29.12
C ARG A 310 21.29 14.51 -27.59
N THR A 311 20.41 15.27 -26.96
CA THR A 311 20.31 15.37 -25.49
C THR A 311 19.41 14.30 -24.87
N VAL A 312 19.81 13.80 -23.70
CA VAL A 312 19.07 12.88 -22.82
C VAL A 312 18.62 13.62 -21.56
N ILE A 313 17.31 13.69 -21.36
CA ILE A 313 16.63 14.23 -20.18
C ILE A 313 16.11 13.05 -19.36
N SER A 314 16.29 13.05 -18.03
CA SER A 314 15.58 12.11 -17.16
C SER A 314 14.64 12.83 -16.22
N ILE A 315 13.39 12.42 -16.26
CA ILE A 315 12.31 12.67 -15.31
C ILE A 315 12.13 11.35 -14.50
N CYS A 316 11.25 11.25 -13.51
CA CYS A 316 11.10 10.04 -12.67
C CYS A 316 9.71 9.32 -12.71
N GLY A 317 9.60 8.11 -13.31
CA GLY A 317 8.43 7.18 -13.48
C GLY A 317 8.80 5.72 -13.91
N ARG A 318 8.01 4.64 -13.71
CA ARG A 318 8.25 3.13 -13.72
C ARG A 318 8.91 2.35 -14.94
N ILE A 319 8.23 1.45 -15.75
CA ILE A 319 8.42 0.43 -16.90
C ILE A 319 9.79 -0.19 -17.44
N ARG A 320 9.77 -1.14 -18.40
CA ARG A 320 10.92 -2.01 -18.81
C ARG A 320 11.31 -1.95 -20.30
N ALA A 321 12.60 -2.17 -20.57
CA ALA A 321 13.27 -1.77 -21.82
C ALA A 321 13.15 -2.71 -23.05
N LYS A 322 12.65 -3.95 -22.91
CA LYS A 322 12.58 -4.88 -24.05
C LYS A 322 11.36 -4.61 -24.95
N ASP A 323 10.19 -4.51 -24.31
CA ASP A 323 8.91 -4.24 -24.99
C ASP A 323 8.88 -2.82 -25.58
N LEU A 324 9.69 -1.92 -25.00
CA LEU A 324 9.87 -0.54 -25.41
C LEU A 324 10.50 -0.40 -26.81
N LEU A 325 11.47 -1.25 -27.17
CA LEU A 325 12.09 -1.22 -28.50
C LEU A 325 11.10 -1.61 -29.61
N GLN A 326 10.30 -2.65 -29.40
CA GLN A 326 9.23 -3.03 -30.34
C GLN A 326 8.12 -1.97 -30.41
N LYS A 327 7.65 -1.43 -29.29
CA LYS A 327 6.62 -0.37 -29.27
C LYS A 327 7.09 0.92 -29.95
N ILE A 328 8.32 1.36 -29.70
CA ILE A 328 8.90 2.55 -30.37
C ILE A 328 9.01 2.30 -31.88
N LEU A 329 9.45 1.12 -32.29
CA LEU A 329 9.57 0.78 -33.72
C LEU A 329 8.19 0.76 -34.41
N LEU A 330 7.19 0.14 -33.80
CA LEU A 330 5.79 0.14 -34.29
C LEU A 330 5.22 1.57 -34.40
N LEU A 331 5.37 2.40 -33.36
CA LEU A 331 4.87 3.78 -33.35
C LEU A 331 5.60 4.69 -34.37
N LEU A 332 6.88 4.43 -34.64
CA LEU A 332 7.68 5.17 -35.61
C LEU A 332 7.45 4.73 -37.06
N MET A 333 7.12 3.45 -37.29
CA MET A 333 6.92 2.86 -38.62
C MET A 333 5.46 2.85 -39.09
N ALA A 334 4.48 2.86 -38.16
CA ALA A 334 3.07 3.06 -38.49
C ALA A 334 2.78 4.41 -39.18
N LYS A 335 3.71 5.38 -39.08
CA LYS A 335 3.67 6.67 -39.80
C LYS A 335 4.43 6.67 -41.13
N SER A 336 4.97 5.53 -41.59
CA SER A 336 5.81 5.46 -42.81
C SER A 336 5.49 4.30 -43.76
N GLU A 337 4.31 3.70 -43.65
CA GLU A 337 3.72 2.68 -44.57
C GLU A 337 4.57 1.43 -44.87
N ASN A 338 5.68 1.21 -44.17
CA ASN A 338 6.55 0.05 -44.36
C ASN A 338 6.97 -0.52 -43.01
N ILE A 339 6.27 -1.57 -42.57
CA ILE A 339 6.62 -2.39 -41.40
C ILE A 339 7.25 -3.69 -41.93
N PRO A 340 8.48 -4.06 -41.53
CA PRO A 340 9.08 -5.33 -41.94
C PRO A 340 8.34 -6.55 -41.37
N ASP A 341 8.11 -7.56 -42.20
CA ASP A 341 7.55 -8.85 -41.76
C ASP A 341 8.46 -9.53 -40.70
N GLY A 342 7.85 -10.13 -39.69
CA GLY A 342 8.56 -10.92 -38.68
C GLY A 342 9.19 -10.13 -37.52
N LEU A 343 8.82 -8.85 -37.33
CA LEU A 343 9.25 -7.96 -36.23
C LEU A 343 9.25 -8.64 -34.84
N ASP A 344 8.28 -9.52 -34.61
CA ASP A 344 8.04 -10.22 -33.34
C ASP A 344 9.06 -11.32 -33.05
N THR A 345 9.77 -11.77 -34.10
CA THR A 345 10.72 -12.88 -34.08
C THR A 345 12.19 -12.45 -34.25
N MET A 346 12.44 -11.17 -34.53
CA MET A 346 13.80 -10.64 -34.67
C MET A 346 14.56 -10.60 -33.34
N ASP A 347 15.86 -10.88 -33.39
CA ASP A 347 16.73 -10.68 -32.24
C ASP A 347 16.98 -9.19 -31.94
N CYS A 348 17.45 -8.92 -30.73
CA CYS A 348 17.67 -7.56 -30.25
C CYS A 348 18.74 -6.78 -31.05
N MET A 349 19.74 -7.44 -31.65
CA MET A 349 20.80 -6.74 -32.41
C MET A 349 20.28 -6.27 -33.76
N ASN A 350 19.45 -7.09 -34.43
CA ASN A 350 18.78 -6.71 -35.66
C ASN A 350 17.78 -5.56 -35.43
N LEU A 351 17.04 -5.55 -34.32
CA LEU A 351 16.18 -4.43 -33.92
C LEU A 351 16.98 -3.12 -33.70
N VAL A 352 18.15 -3.20 -33.05
CA VAL A 352 19.05 -2.05 -32.85
C VAL A 352 19.55 -1.49 -34.18
N GLU A 353 19.99 -2.34 -35.11
CA GLU A 353 20.49 -1.90 -36.42
C GLU A 353 19.39 -1.29 -37.31
N LEU A 354 18.17 -1.82 -37.23
CA LEU A 354 17.01 -1.26 -37.94
C LEU A 354 16.63 0.13 -37.41
N LEU A 355 16.58 0.31 -36.08
CA LEU A 355 16.37 1.61 -35.43
C LEU A 355 17.47 2.62 -35.80
N ARG A 356 18.74 2.16 -35.82
CA ARG A 356 19.87 3.00 -36.26
C ARG A 356 19.66 3.55 -37.65
N ARG A 357 19.33 2.69 -38.62
CA ARG A 357 19.11 3.11 -40.02
C ARG A 357 17.94 4.07 -40.15
N TYR A 358 16.85 3.84 -39.43
CA TYR A 358 15.67 4.69 -39.49
C TYR A 358 15.88 6.09 -38.91
N LEU A 359 16.61 6.18 -37.79
CA LEU A 359 16.81 7.44 -37.04
C LEU A 359 18.00 8.28 -37.54
N LYS A 360 18.94 7.69 -38.28
CA LYS A 360 20.22 8.29 -38.67
C LYS A 360 20.11 9.76 -39.12
N ASP A 361 19.28 10.01 -40.13
CA ASP A 361 19.19 11.31 -40.81
C ASP A 361 17.92 12.10 -40.39
N ARG A 362 17.27 11.73 -39.28
CA ARG A 362 16.03 12.36 -38.78
C ARG A 362 16.25 13.11 -37.47
N ARG A 363 15.53 14.23 -37.28
CA ARG A 363 15.29 14.78 -35.93
C ARG A 363 14.22 13.95 -35.26
N TYR A 364 14.48 13.47 -34.05
CA TYR A 364 13.51 12.68 -33.28
C TYR A 364 13.34 13.19 -31.85
N LEU A 365 12.13 13.02 -31.32
CA LEU A 365 11.81 13.08 -29.89
C LEU A 365 11.33 11.69 -29.50
N ILE A 366 12.05 11.03 -28.60
CA ILE A 366 11.67 9.70 -28.09
C ILE A 366 11.42 9.82 -26.60
N VAL A 367 10.21 9.45 -26.17
CA VAL A 367 9.88 9.30 -24.75
C VAL A 367 10.04 7.83 -24.41
N LEU A 368 11.14 7.51 -23.74
CA LEU A 368 11.29 6.28 -22.99
C LEU A 368 10.51 6.47 -21.70
N ASP A 369 9.19 6.36 -21.82
CA ASP A 369 8.39 6.30 -20.62
C ASP A 369 8.83 5.05 -19.86
N ASP A 370 9.33 5.31 -18.65
CA ASP A 370 9.12 4.47 -17.51
C ASP A 370 10.21 3.33 -17.69
N VAL A 371 11.45 3.51 -17.14
CA VAL A 371 12.66 2.62 -17.25
C VAL A 371 13.22 2.08 -15.90
N TRP A 372 13.42 0.74 -15.74
CA TRP A 372 13.85 0.10 -14.45
C TRP A 372 15.34 -0.23 -14.30
N SER A 373 16.11 -0.41 -15.37
CA SER A 373 17.52 -0.85 -15.25
C SER A 373 18.49 0.05 -16.00
N ARG A 374 19.61 0.35 -15.34
CA ARG A 374 20.74 1.04 -15.95
C ARG A 374 21.41 0.16 -17.00
N ASP A 375 21.37 -1.16 -16.83
CA ASP A 375 22.06 -2.14 -17.69
C ASP A 375 21.42 -2.23 -19.08
N SER A 376 20.16 -1.83 -19.23
CA SER A 376 19.52 -1.68 -20.54
C SER A 376 19.94 -0.42 -21.30
N TRP A 377 20.49 0.59 -20.63
CA TRP A 377 20.80 1.86 -21.29
C TRP A 377 21.89 1.75 -22.37
N PRO A 378 23.02 1.04 -22.20
CA PRO A 378 24.03 0.92 -23.26
C PRO A 378 23.47 0.37 -24.59
N LEU A 379 22.51 -0.55 -24.53
CA LEU A 379 21.84 -1.09 -25.72
C LEU A 379 20.95 -0.01 -26.37
N LEU A 380 20.14 0.69 -25.57
CA LEU A 380 19.25 1.77 -26.02
C LEU A 380 20.04 2.97 -26.59
N ASP A 381 21.09 3.42 -25.90
CA ASP A 381 22.00 4.48 -26.36
C ASP A 381 22.68 4.12 -27.69
N SER A 382 22.96 2.83 -27.90
CA SER A 382 23.50 2.36 -29.17
C SER A 382 22.47 2.48 -30.30
N ALA A 383 21.19 2.17 -30.06
CA ALA A 383 20.12 2.22 -31.05
C ALA A 383 19.76 3.66 -31.48
N PHE A 384 19.70 4.58 -30.52
CA PHE A 384 19.31 5.98 -30.77
C PHE A 384 20.49 6.80 -31.28
N VAL A 385 20.67 6.87 -32.60
CA VAL A 385 21.81 7.51 -33.28
C VAL A 385 22.05 8.92 -32.77
N LYS A 386 23.26 9.19 -32.27
CA LYS A 386 23.75 10.53 -31.96
C LYS A 386 23.98 11.28 -33.28
N ASN A 387 23.02 12.13 -33.64
CA ASN A 387 23.06 12.98 -34.83
C ASN A 387 22.93 14.46 -34.44
N ASP A 388 23.44 15.35 -35.30
CA ASP A 388 23.46 16.80 -35.07
C ASP A 388 22.15 17.49 -35.52
N ASN A 389 21.03 16.77 -35.43
CA ASN A 389 19.71 17.19 -35.89
C ASN A 389 18.85 17.79 -34.76
N GLY A 390 19.39 18.02 -33.57
CA GLY A 390 18.64 18.54 -32.40
C GLY A 390 17.63 17.53 -31.85
N SER A 391 18.03 16.25 -31.83
CA SER A 391 17.22 15.13 -31.34
C SER A 391 17.19 15.09 -29.81
N ARG A 392 16.10 14.56 -29.22
CA ARG A 392 15.86 14.57 -27.77
C ARG A 392 15.35 13.21 -27.32
N ILE A 393 15.84 12.74 -26.16
CA ILE A 393 15.32 11.56 -25.48
C ILE A 393 14.84 12.01 -24.09
N ILE A 394 13.60 11.71 -23.75
CA ILE A 394 13.08 11.82 -22.39
C ILE A 394 13.03 10.41 -21.80
N ILE A 395 13.62 10.22 -20.63
CA ILE A 395 13.48 9.01 -19.82
C ILE A 395 12.58 9.38 -18.64
N THR A 396 11.60 8.56 -18.28
CA THR A 396 11.04 8.57 -16.91
C THR A 396 11.59 7.35 -16.17
N THR A 397 12.09 7.49 -14.92
CA THR A 397 12.53 6.33 -14.09
C THR A 397 12.20 6.45 -12.59
N ARG A 398 11.78 5.39 -11.89
CA ARG A 398 11.66 5.44 -10.41
C ARG A 398 13.01 5.29 -9.68
N ILE A 399 14.10 5.04 -10.39
CA ILE A 399 15.38 4.59 -9.81
C ILE A 399 16.47 5.61 -10.07
N GLN A 400 17.03 6.19 -8.99
CA GLN A 400 18.08 7.21 -9.05
C GLN A 400 19.31 6.80 -9.90
N ALA A 401 19.68 5.52 -9.89
CA ALA A 401 20.79 4.99 -10.68
C ALA A 401 20.51 4.94 -12.20
N VAL A 402 19.24 4.96 -12.61
CA VAL A 402 18.82 5.16 -14.00
C VAL A 402 18.73 6.65 -14.29
N ALA A 403 18.26 7.48 -13.35
CA ALA A 403 18.15 8.93 -13.55
C ALA A 403 19.52 9.58 -13.84
N SER A 404 20.59 9.08 -13.19
CA SER A 404 21.98 9.48 -13.42
C SER A 404 22.56 9.18 -14.82
N VAL A 405 21.73 8.65 -15.74
CA VAL A 405 22.05 8.47 -17.15
C VAL A 405 21.83 9.75 -17.97
N ALA A 406 21.02 10.70 -17.45
CA ALA A 406 20.79 11.98 -18.11
C ALA A 406 22.07 12.78 -18.34
N ASP A 407 22.04 13.66 -19.35
CA ASP A 407 23.12 14.63 -19.54
C ASP A 407 23.19 15.60 -18.34
N SER A 408 24.36 16.22 -18.14
CA SER A 408 24.60 17.08 -16.98
C SER A 408 23.53 18.17 -16.83
N ASN A 409 22.94 18.28 -15.64
CA ASN A 409 21.84 19.18 -15.29
C ASN A 409 20.52 18.96 -16.08
N ARG A 410 20.32 17.77 -16.68
CA ARG A 410 19.06 17.36 -17.33
C ARG A 410 18.29 16.29 -16.53
N GLU A 411 18.59 16.17 -15.23
CA GLU A 411 17.84 15.32 -14.29
C GLU A 411 16.78 16.18 -13.58
N MET A 412 15.52 15.81 -13.73
CA MET A 412 14.36 16.46 -13.12
C MET A 412 13.70 15.53 -12.11
N LYS A 413 13.70 15.96 -10.86
CA LYS A 413 13.06 15.23 -9.77
C LYS A 413 11.68 15.81 -9.47
N LEU A 414 10.65 15.13 -9.94
CA LEU A 414 9.26 15.48 -9.61
C LEU A 414 9.04 15.43 -8.10
N CYS A 415 8.44 16.48 -7.56
CA CYS A 415 8.11 16.60 -6.15
C CYS A 415 6.63 16.25 -5.87
N LEU A 416 6.30 16.07 -4.60
CA LEU A 416 4.90 16.03 -4.15
C LEU A 416 4.31 17.45 -4.22
N LEU A 417 3.03 17.58 -4.54
CA LEU A 417 2.39 18.90 -4.62
C LEU A 417 2.41 19.59 -3.25
N PRO A 418 2.78 20.88 -3.18
CA PRO A 418 2.57 21.73 -2.02
C PRO A 418 1.11 21.68 -1.53
N LYS A 419 0.88 21.89 -0.23
CA LYS A 419 -0.46 21.77 0.37
C LYS A 419 -1.54 22.58 -0.35
N GLU A 420 -1.21 23.79 -0.80
CA GLU A 420 -2.16 24.67 -1.50
C GLU A 420 -2.50 24.16 -2.91
N GLU A 421 -1.51 23.63 -3.64
CA GLU A 421 -1.72 23.05 -4.98
C GLU A 421 -2.46 21.70 -4.87
N ALA A 422 -2.11 20.88 -3.87
CA ALA A 422 -2.80 19.64 -3.55
C ALA A 422 -4.27 19.87 -3.19
N TRP A 423 -4.55 20.89 -2.36
CA TRP A 423 -5.90 21.33 -2.02
C TRP A 423 -6.66 21.81 -3.26
N THR A 424 -6.02 22.65 -4.09
CA THR A 424 -6.62 23.18 -5.32
C THR A 424 -7.00 22.07 -6.29
N LEU A 425 -6.09 21.11 -6.54
CA LEU A 425 -6.32 19.96 -7.41
C LEU A 425 -7.48 19.08 -6.90
N PHE A 426 -7.53 18.84 -5.59
CA PHE A 426 -8.61 18.07 -4.97
C PHE A 426 -9.97 18.78 -5.10
N CYS A 427 -10.03 20.07 -4.75
CA CYS A 427 -11.26 20.86 -4.88
C CYS A 427 -11.78 20.91 -6.31
N GLN A 428 -10.89 21.12 -7.29
CA GLN A 428 -11.26 21.14 -8.72
C GLN A 428 -11.85 19.80 -9.21
N LYS A 429 -11.46 18.67 -8.62
CA LYS A 429 -12.00 17.35 -8.98
C LYS A 429 -13.29 17.02 -8.23
N VAL A 430 -13.36 17.23 -6.92
CA VAL A 430 -14.57 16.92 -6.14
C VAL A 430 -15.72 17.88 -6.45
N PHE A 431 -15.44 19.19 -6.40
CA PHE A 431 -16.45 20.24 -6.55
C PHE A 431 -16.62 20.69 -8.00
N SER A 432 -16.30 19.81 -8.96
CA SER A 432 -16.43 20.05 -10.40
C SER A 432 -17.86 20.42 -10.86
N ARG A 433 -18.87 20.13 -10.03
CA ARG A 433 -20.29 20.50 -10.24
C ARG A 433 -20.69 21.86 -9.65
N LEU A 434 -19.83 22.53 -8.89
CA LEU A 434 -20.07 23.87 -8.36
C LEU A 434 -19.42 24.91 -9.28
N ASP A 435 -20.08 26.03 -9.52
CA ASP A 435 -19.58 27.07 -10.44
C ASP A 435 -18.26 27.70 -9.98
N ASP A 436 -18.07 27.84 -8.67
CA ASP A 436 -16.85 28.35 -8.04
C ASP A 436 -15.79 27.25 -7.76
N ARG A 437 -16.19 25.97 -7.87
CA ARG A 437 -15.44 24.76 -7.52
C ARG A 437 -14.79 24.82 -6.13
N SER A 438 -15.38 25.59 -5.22
CA SER A 438 -14.85 25.76 -3.87
C SER A 438 -15.36 24.67 -2.93
N CYS A 439 -14.64 24.43 -1.83
CA CYS A 439 -15.11 23.49 -0.81
C CYS A 439 -16.16 24.17 0.08
N PRO A 440 -17.38 23.60 0.22
CA PRO A 440 -18.33 24.04 1.22
C PRO A 440 -17.72 24.02 2.63
N ILE A 441 -18.05 25.01 3.45
CA ILE A 441 -17.46 25.21 4.78
C ILE A 441 -17.70 23.98 5.70
N SER A 442 -18.88 23.35 5.61
CA SER A 442 -19.22 22.12 6.34
C SER A 442 -18.28 20.95 6.01
N LEU A 443 -17.89 20.78 4.75
CA LEU A 443 -17.04 19.68 4.31
C LEU A 443 -15.55 19.95 4.51
N LYS A 444 -15.15 21.22 4.69
CA LYS A 444 -13.75 21.66 4.67
C LYS A 444 -12.87 20.86 5.63
N THR A 445 -13.29 20.65 6.87
CA THR A 445 -12.52 19.89 7.88
C THR A 445 -12.30 18.43 7.47
N CYS A 446 -13.29 17.79 6.84
CA CYS A 446 -13.16 16.40 6.38
C CYS A 446 -12.33 16.32 5.09
N ALA A 447 -12.58 17.23 4.14
CA ALA A 447 -11.78 17.39 2.93
C ALA A 447 -10.28 17.60 3.24
N GLU A 448 -9.94 18.46 4.21
CA GLU A 448 -8.55 18.73 4.62
C GLU A 448 -7.86 17.47 5.17
N ARG A 449 -8.61 16.61 5.89
CA ARG A 449 -8.10 15.31 6.37
C ARG A 449 -7.88 14.32 5.22
N ILE A 450 -8.76 14.29 4.21
CA ILE A 450 -8.63 13.43 3.02
C ILE A 450 -7.44 13.89 2.14
N VAL A 451 -7.28 15.19 1.93
CA VAL A 451 -6.11 15.78 1.24
C VAL A 451 -4.83 15.53 2.03
N GLY A 452 -4.89 15.63 3.37
CA GLY A 452 -3.81 15.28 4.27
C GLY A 452 -3.29 13.86 4.05
N LYS A 453 -4.20 12.87 4.00
CA LYS A 453 -3.88 11.46 3.70
C LYS A 453 -3.16 11.25 2.37
N CYS A 454 -3.45 12.09 1.37
CA CYS A 454 -2.80 12.01 0.06
C CYS A 454 -1.38 12.60 0.05
N GLN A 455 -0.97 13.36 1.07
CA GLN A 455 0.38 13.92 1.23
C GLN A 455 0.95 14.57 -0.04
N GLY A 456 0.10 15.22 -0.85
CA GLY A 456 0.49 15.89 -2.10
C GLY A 456 0.65 14.98 -3.33
N LEU A 457 0.31 13.68 -3.26
CA LEU A 457 0.38 12.76 -4.39
C LEU A 457 -0.77 13.04 -5.40
N PRO A 458 -0.51 13.58 -6.61
CA PRO A 458 -1.57 14.02 -7.54
C PRO A 458 -2.53 12.88 -7.90
N LEU A 459 -1.96 11.70 -8.12
CA LEU A 459 -2.67 10.50 -8.54
C LEU A 459 -3.71 10.04 -7.51
N ALA A 460 -3.41 10.20 -6.21
CA ALA A 460 -4.35 9.87 -5.14
C ALA A 460 -5.39 10.98 -4.91
N LEU A 461 -4.98 12.25 -5.02
CA LEU A 461 -5.88 13.40 -4.94
C LEU A 461 -6.96 13.33 -6.03
N VAL A 462 -6.58 12.97 -7.26
CA VAL A 462 -7.52 12.74 -8.36
C VAL A 462 -8.37 11.50 -8.13
N ALA A 463 -7.81 10.38 -7.68
CA ALA A 463 -8.57 9.15 -7.43
C ALA A 463 -9.67 9.32 -6.37
N LEU A 464 -9.30 9.80 -5.18
CA LEU A 464 -10.26 10.05 -4.10
C LEU A 464 -11.19 11.23 -4.45
N GLY A 465 -10.68 12.25 -5.14
CA GLY A 465 -11.45 13.41 -5.56
C GLY A 465 -12.55 13.07 -6.55
N SER A 466 -12.23 12.28 -7.58
CA SER A 466 -13.22 11.76 -8.54
C SER A 466 -14.27 10.89 -7.84
N LEU A 467 -13.86 9.98 -6.94
CA LEU A 467 -14.82 9.13 -6.20
C LEU A 467 -15.79 9.95 -5.33
N LEU A 468 -15.28 10.98 -4.65
CA LEU A 468 -16.10 11.87 -3.81
C LEU A 468 -17.00 12.81 -4.63
N SER A 469 -16.65 13.12 -5.89
CA SER A 469 -17.53 13.90 -6.78
C SER A 469 -18.88 13.23 -7.08
N TYR A 470 -18.99 11.91 -6.85
CA TYR A 470 -20.24 11.14 -6.97
C TYR A 470 -21.04 11.04 -5.67
N LYS A 471 -20.50 11.52 -4.54
CA LYS A 471 -21.14 11.47 -3.21
C LYS A 471 -22.01 12.69 -2.96
N GLU A 472 -22.88 12.61 -1.95
CA GLU A 472 -23.64 13.77 -1.50
C GLU A 472 -22.70 14.72 -0.74
N MET A 473 -23.04 16.01 -0.70
CA MET A 473 -22.24 17.02 -0.02
C MET A 473 -22.61 17.12 1.47
N ASP A 474 -22.59 15.96 2.13
CA ASP A 474 -22.93 15.76 3.54
C ASP A 474 -21.68 15.40 4.37
N GLU A 475 -21.56 16.02 5.54
CA GLU A 475 -20.41 15.85 6.43
C GLU A 475 -20.35 14.43 7.02
N HIS A 476 -21.51 13.80 7.29
CA HIS A 476 -21.56 12.47 7.86
C HIS A 476 -21.19 11.39 6.84
N GLU A 477 -21.65 11.49 5.58
CA GLU A 477 -21.21 10.58 4.52
C GLU A 477 -19.70 10.67 4.28
N TRP A 478 -19.14 11.88 4.28
CA TRP A 478 -17.69 12.08 4.10
C TRP A 478 -16.86 11.57 5.28
N GLU A 479 -17.31 11.79 6.52
CA GLU A 479 -16.65 11.23 7.72
C GLU A 479 -16.75 9.69 7.73
N LEU A 480 -17.87 9.11 7.29
CA LEU A 480 -18.02 7.67 7.14
C LEU A 480 -17.07 7.12 6.06
N PHE A 481 -16.95 7.80 4.92
CA PHE A 481 -15.99 7.47 3.86
C PHE A 481 -14.55 7.52 4.39
N TYR A 482 -14.17 8.60 5.09
CA TYR A 482 -12.83 8.75 5.68
C TYR A 482 -12.53 7.60 6.66
N ARG A 483 -13.46 7.27 7.56
CA ARG A 483 -13.33 6.13 8.50
C ARG A 483 -13.18 4.78 7.79
N GLN A 484 -13.78 4.63 6.62
CA GLN A 484 -13.74 3.43 5.80
C GLN A 484 -12.62 3.43 4.74
N LEU A 485 -11.76 4.46 4.68
CA LEU A 485 -10.78 4.63 3.59
C LEU A 485 -9.90 3.40 3.33
N ARG A 486 -9.53 2.65 4.37
CA ARG A 486 -8.83 1.35 4.26
C ARG A 486 -9.60 0.33 3.41
N TRP A 487 -10.89 0.18 3.70
CA TRP A 487 -11.78 -0.74 2.99
C TRP A 487 -12.10 -0.23 1.58
N GLN A 488 -12.24 1.09 1.41
CA GLN A 488 -12.43 1.70 0.10
C GLN A 488 -11.21 1.41 -0.80
N LEU A 489 -9.99 1.61 -0.31
CA LEU A 489 -8.77 1.27 -1.06
C LEU A 489 -8.67 -0.24 -1.35
N SER A 490 -9.08 -1.13 -0.43
CA SER A 490 -8.94 -2.58 -0.63
C SER A 490 -10.03 -3.23 -1.50
N SER A 491 -11.22 -2.63 -1.56
CA SER A 491 -12.45 -3.31 -1.99
C SER A 491 -13.28 -2.53 -3.01
N ASN A 492 -13.01 -1.24 -3.24
CA ASN A 492 -13.76 -0.43 -4.20
C ASN A 492 -13.16 -0.58 -5.61
N PRO A 493 -13.94 -1.01 -6.63
CA PRO A 493 -13.46 -1.12 -8.01
C PRO A 493 -12.81 0.17 -8.55
N GLU A 494 -13.36 1.33 -8.22
CA GLU A 494 -12.87 2.64 -8.69
C GLU A 494 -11.48 3.01 -8.12
N LEU A 495 -11.08 2.42 -7.00
CA LEU A 495 -9.76 2.59 -6.37
C LEU A 495 -8.86 1.36 -6.54
N SER A 496 -9.35 0.30 -7.19
CA SER A 496 -8.63 -0.97 -7.37
C SER A 496 -7.30 -0.78 -8.08
N TRP A 497 -7.19 0.19 -8.99
CA TRP A 497 -5.95 0.51 -9.69
C TRP A 497 -4.92 1.22 -8.79
N VAL A 498 -5.35 2.09 -7.85
CA VAL A 498 -4.45 2.70 -6.83
C VAL A 498 -3.85 1.60 -5.96
N ALA A 499 -4.71 0.69 -5.49
CA ALA A 499 -4.29 -0.48 -4.73
C ALA A 499 -3.40 -1.40 -5.57
N SER A 500 -3.68 -1.60 -6.85
CA SER A 500 -2.88 -2.43 -7.76
C SER A 500 -1.50 -1.85 -8.02
N VAL A 501 -1.36 -0.55 -8.27
CA VAL A 501 -0.06 0.12 -8.50
C VAL A 501 0.86 -0.02 -7.28
N LEU A 502 0.29 0.03 -6.07
CA LEU A 502 1.01 -0.13 -4.81
C LEU A 502 1.26 -1.61 -4.45
N ASN A 503 0.29 -2.50 -4.69
CA ASN A 503 0.45 -3.96 -4.58
C ASN A 503 1.52 -4.51 -5.53
N LEU A 504 1.60 -4.02 -6.78
CA LEU A 504 2.68 -4.36 -7.71
C LEU A 504 4.05 -3.99 -7.13
N SER A 505 4.14 -2.87 -6.42
CA SER A 505 5.38 -2.43 -5.77
C SER A 505 5.78 -3.34 -4.61
N TYR A 506 4.82 -3.94 -3.90
CA TYR A 506 5.06 -4.98 -2.88
C TYR A 506 5.38 -6.35 -3.49
N ASN A 507 4.71 -6.71 -4.59
CA ASN A 507 4.90 -8.01 -5.24
C ASN A 507 6.33 -8.15 -5.79
N ASP A 508 6.85 -7.08 -6.42
CA ASP A 508 8.23 -6.97 -6.92
C ASP A 508 9.31 -6.78 -5.83
N LEU A 509 8.94 -6.73 -4.53
CA LEU A 509 9.94 -6.77 -3.46
C LEU A 509 10.57 -8.17 -3.37
N PRO A 510 11.92 -8.26 -3.23
CA PRO A 510 12.57 -9.50 -2.82
C PRO A 510 11.99 -10.04 -1.50
N SER A 511 11.95 -11.36 -1.34
CA SER A 511 11.39 -12.03 -0.16
C SER A 511 11.97 -11.53 1.16
N TYR A 512 13.27 -11.23 1.21
CA TYR A 512 13.97 -10.70 2.38
C TYR A 512 13.53 -9.27 2.79
N LEU A 513 12.90 -8.50 1.89
CA LEU A 513 12.36 -7.17 2.21
C LEU A 513 10.89 -7.18 2.60
N LYS A 514 10.10 -8.20 2.23
CA LYS A 514 8.63 -8.18 2.44
C LYS A 514 8.27 -8.03 3.92
N ASN A 515 8.87 -8.83 4.80
CA ASN A 515 8.66 -8.73 6.25
C ASN A 515 9.11 -7.37 6.80
N CYS A 516 10.27 -6.87 6.36
CA CYS A 516 10.81 -5.57 6.76
C CYS A 516 9.86 -4.40 6.39
N PHE A 517 9.32 -4.43 5.17
CA PHE A 517 8.35 -3.46 4.67
C PHE A 517 7.00 -3.55 5.39
N LEU A 518 6.43 -4.76 5.55
CA LEU A 518 5.19 -4.95 6.29
C LEU A 518 5.30 -4.45 7.74
N TYR A 519 6.46 -4.64 8.37
CA TYR A 519 6.72 -4.19 9.72
C TYR A 519 6.74 -2.65 9.87
N CYS A 520 7.15 -1.91 8.83
CA CYS A 520 7.04 -0.44 8.82
C CYS A 520 5.59 0.05 8.89
N GLY A 521 4.61 -0.74 8.41
CA GLY A 521 3.19 -0.43 8.52
C GLY A 521 2.66 -0.40 9.97
N LEU A 522 3.39 -0.95 10.94
CA LEU A 522 3.00 -0.95 12.35
C LEU A 522 3.21 0.40 13.06
N PHE A 523 3.97 1.33 12.49
CA PHE A 523 4.15 2.64 13.10
C PHE A 523 2.89 3.51 12.90
N PRO A 524 2.64 4.54 13.74
CA PRO A 524 1.54 5.49 13.52
C PRO A 524 1.67 6.26 12.20
N GLU A 525 0.59 6.92 11.80
CA GLU A 525 0.62 7.94 10.74
C GLU A 525 1.60 9.06 11.10
N ASP A 526 2.25 9.63 10.08
CA ASP A 526 3.31 10.64 10.18
C ASP A 526 4.50 10.31 11.13
N TYR A 527 4.62 9.07 11.61
CA TYR A 527 5.66 8.72 12.56
C TYR A 527 7.06 8.71 11.93
N GLN A 528 7.96 9.56 12.43
CA GLN A 528 9.35 9.63 12.00
C GLN A 528 10.18 8.51 12.65
N ILE A 529 10.24 7.35 12.00
CA ILE A 529 10.96 6.16 12.47
C ILE A 529 12.47 6.42 12.49
N GLU A 530 13.13 6.27 13.64
CA GLU A 530 14.59 6.42 13.73
C GLU A 530 15.32 5.24 13.08
N ARG A 531 16.31 5.52 12.23
CA ARG A 531 17.09 4.48 11.51
C ARG A 531 17.68 3.42 12.46
N LYS A 532 18.30 3.86 13.57
CA LYS A 532 18.90 2.94 14.55
C LYS A 532 17.85 2.06 15.22
N GLN A 533 16.63 2.57 15.45
CA GLN A 533 15.52 1.83 16.07
C GLN A 533 14.99 0.76 15.12
N LEU A 534 14.66 1.12 13.87
CA LEU A 534 14.09 0.20 12.89
C LEU A 534 15.02 -0.97 12.57
N ILE A 535 16.31 -0.71 12.39
CA ILE A 535 17.33 -1.75 12.19
C ILE A 535 17.34 -2.75 13.36
N ARG A 536 17.33 -2.27 14.61
CA ARG A 536 17.35 -3.13 15.80
C ARG A 536 16.08 -3.97 15.94
N LEU A 537 14.93 -3.41 15.56
CA LEU A 537 13.66 -4.15 15.54
C LEU A 537 13.67 -5.28 14.50
N TRP A 538 14.12 -5.02 13.27
CA TRP A 538 14.24 -6.06 12.23
C TRP A 538 15.24 -7.17 12.60
N ILE A 539 16.34 -6.82 13.28
CA ILE A 539 17.30 -7.81 13.81
C ILE A 539 16.64 -8.68 14.89
N ALA A 540 15.97 -8.06 15.87
CA ALA A 540 15.33 -8.78 16.97
C ALA A 540 14.19 -9.71 16.52
N GLU A 541 13.45 -9.31 15.48
CA GLU A 541 12.45 -10.13 14.78
C GLU A 541 13.07 -11.31 13.99
N GLY A 542 14.34 -11.22 13.61
CA GLY A 542 15.01 -12.22 12.76
C GLY A 542 14.76 -12.04 11.26
N PHE A 543 14.38 -10.84 10.80
CA PHE A 543 14.15 -10.58 9.37
C PHE A 543 15.45 -10.38 8.57
N VAL A 544 16.55 -10.12 9.26
CA VAL A 544 17.84 -9.80 8.64
C VAL A 544 18.64 -11.08 8.48
N GLN A 545 19.03 -11.38 7.24
CA GLN A 545 19.85 -12.54 6.92
C GLN A 545 21.29 -12.33 7.40
N ASP A 546 21.85 -13.35 8.07
CA ASP A 546 23.30 -13.44 8.23
C ASP A 546 23.93 -13.73 6.86
N ARG A 547 24.98 -12.99 6.52
CA ARG A 547 25.73 -13.10 5.26
C ARG A 547 27.19 -13.51 5.47
N GLY A 548 27.52 -14.00 6.68
CA GLY A 548 28.87 -14.40 7.06
C GLY A 548 29.68 -13.26 7.68
N ALA A 549 30.91 -13.57 8.08
CA ALA A 549 31.71 -12.76 8.98
C ALA A 549 32.10 -11.35 8.47
N GLU A 550 31.97 -11.07 7.16
CA GLU A 550 32.35 -9.80 6.54
C GLU A 550 31.34 -8.66 6.79
N MET A 551 30.05 -8.98 7.00
CA MET A 551 29.00 -7.98 7.20
C MET A 551 28.27 -8.20 8.53
N THR A 552 28.06 -7.13 9.30
CA THR A 552 27.19 -7.24 10.48
C THR A 552 25.72 -7.22 10.05
N LEU A 553 24.83 -7.82 10.86
CA LEU A 553 23.37 -7.71 10.65
C LEU A 553 22.91 -6.23 10.59
N ALA A 554 23.58 -5.32 11.29
CA ALA A 554 23.25 -3.89 11.22
C ALA A 554 23.60 -3.26 9.85
N ASP A 555 24.62 -3.76 9.16
CA ASP A 555 25.00 -3.34 7.82
C ASP A 555 24.03 -3.90 6.78
N VAL A 556 23.71 -5.20 6.87
CA VAL A 556 22.70 -5.85 6.00
C VAL A 556 21.34 -5.14 6.13
N ALA A 557 20.90 -4.85 7.35
CA ALA A 557 19.67 -4.08 7.60
C ALA A 557 19.75 -2.63 7.10
N THR A 558 20.94 -2.00 7.13
CA THR A 558 21.14 -0.67 6.53
C THR A 558 21.01 -0.72 5.01
N CYS A 559 21.51 -1.78 4.35
CA CYS A 559 21.27 -2.02 2.93
C CYS A 559 19.79 -2.21 2.62
N TYR A 560 19.06 -3.00 3.42
CA TYR A 560 17.61 -3.21 3.23
C TYR A 560 16.82 -1.90 3.33
N LEU A 561 17.16 -1.05 4.31
CA LEU A 561 16.49 0.24 4.50
C LEU A 561 16.79 1.23 3.37
N LYS A 562 18.04 1.26 2.88
CA LYS A 562 18.39 2.00 1.67
C LYS A 562 17.58 1.48 0.48
N GLU A 563 17.48 0.16 0.32
CA GLU A 563 16.82 -0.47 -0.81
C GLU A 563 15.30 -0.20 -0.88
N LEU A 564 14.63 -0.07 0.28
CA LEU A 564 13.23 0.38 0.38
C LEU A 564 13.07 1.89 0.08
N ALA A 565 14.04 2.71 0.47
CA ALA A 565 14.04 4.15 0.20
C ALA A 565 14.33 4.47 -1.28
N ASP A 566 15.27 3.75 -1.90
CA ASP A 566 15.59 3.85 -3.33
C ASP A 566 14.43 3.36 -4.22
N ARG A 567 13.47 2.61 -3.68
CA ARG A 567 12.18 2.24 -4.30
C ARG A 567 11.03 3.22 -4.00
N SER A 568 11.30 4.30 -3.28
CA SER A 568 10.30 5.29 -2.81
C SER A 568 9.18 4.69 -1.92
N LEU A 569 9.42 3.55 -1.27
CA LEU A 569 8.49 2.93 -0.31
C LEU A 569 8.63 3.52 1.10
N LEU A 570 9.78 4.12 1.40
CA LEU A 570 10.05 4.90 2.61
C LEU A 570 10.70 6.23 2.23
N GLN A 571 10.17 7.34 2.74
CA GLN A 571 10.70 8.67 2.54
C GLN A 571 11.80 8.96 3.59
N VAL A 572 12.87 9.64 3.19
CA VAL A 572 13.92 10.12 4.10
C VAL A 572 13.53 11.50 4.60
N VAL A 573 13.30 11.63 5.92
CA VAL A 573 12.82 12.88 6.53
C VAL A 573 13.98 13.79 6.93
N ASP A 574 14.97 13.25 7.64
CA ASP A 574 16.18 13.99 8.03
C ASP A 574 17.45 13.18 7.72
N ARG A 575 18.56 13.92 7.55
CA ARG A 575 19.91 13.39 7.40
C ARG A 575 20.77 13.91 8.55
N ASN A 576 21.78 13.13 8.94
CA ASN A 576 22.78 13.60 9.89
C ASN A 576 23.82 14.49 9.21
N GLU A 577 24.75 15.04 10.00
CA GLU A 577 25.88 15.89 9.57
C GLU A 577 26.75 15.25 8.47
N TYR A 578 26.74 13.92 8.37
CA TYR A 578 27.48 13.14 7.38
C TYR A 578 26.63 12.78 6.14
N GLY A 579 25.49 13.46 5.93
CA GLY A 579 24.56 13.25 4.82
C GLY A 579 23.80 11.91 4.85
N ARG A 580 23.97 11.08 5.90
CA ARG A 580 23.31 9.76 5.99
C ARG A 580 21.89 9.92 6.53
N PRO A 581 20.89 9.20 5.99
CA PRO A 581 19.53 9.18 6.53
C PRO A 581 19.50 8.86 8.02
N LYS A 582 18.70 9.62 8.77
CA LYS A 582 18.57 9.51 10.23
C LYS A 582 17.15 9.09 10.65
N ARG A 583 16.12 9.62 10.01
CA ARG A 583 14.70 9.22 10.16
C ARG A 583 14.03 8.96 8.82
N PHE A 584 13.06 8.05 8.87
CA PHE A 584 12.27 7.61 7.73
C PHE A 584 10.78 7.72 8.05
N GLN A 585 9.95 7.91 7.04
CA GLN A 585 8.49 7.96 7.16
C GLN A 585 7.88 7.11 6.04
N MET A 586 6.87 6.31 6.36
CA MET A 586 6.05 5.63 5.36
C MET A 586 4.89 6.57 4.99
N HIS A 587 4.63 6.74 3.69
CA HIS A 587 3.49 7.53 3.21
C HIS A 587 2.18 6.87 3.65
N ASP A 588 1.21 7.67 4.12
CA ASP A 588 -0.05 7.18 4.69
C ASP A 588 -0.80 6.17 3.81
N LEU A 589 -1.01 6.45 2.51
CA LEU A 589 -1.68 5.51 1.60
C LEU A 589 -0.90 4.20 1.41
N VAL A 590 0.44 4.27 1.37
CA VAL A 590 1.31 3.08 1.33
C VAL A 590 1.12 2.27 2.60
N ARG A 591 1.01 2.94 3.75
CA ARG A 591 0.74 2.32 5.06
C ARG A 591 -0.65 1.67 5.13
N GLU A 592 -1.71 2.29 4.62
CA GLU A 592 -3.06 1.69 4.63
C GLU A 592 -3.11 0.37 3.84
N ILE A 593 -2.43 0.33 2.69
CA ILE A 593 -2.30 -0.91 1.89
C ILE A 593 -1.37 -1.92 2.57
N THR A 594 -0.27 -1.47 3.16
CA THR A 594 0.64 -2.33 3.95
C THR A 594 -0.10 -3.02 5.09
N LEU A 595 -0.96 -2.29 5.81
CA LEU A 595 -1.83 -2.85 6.86
C LEU A 595 -2.88 -3.83 6.30
N THR A 596 -3.40 -3.58 5.10
CA THR A 596 -4.35 -4.46 4.41
C THR A 596 -3.70 -5.79 4.03
N ILE A 597 -2.52 -5.74 3.40
CA ILE A 597 -1.71 -6.93 3.06
C ILE A 597 -1.35 -7.68 4.36
N SER A 598 -0.83 -6.97 5.35
CA SER A 598 -0.42 -7.52 6.65
C SER A 598 -1.56 -8.25 7.37
N LYS A 599 -2.79 -7.71 7.30
CA LYS A 599 -4.00 -8.36 7.83
C LYS A 599 -4.38 -9.61 7.03
N LYS A 600 -4.33 -9.55 5.69
CA LYS A 600 -4.62 -10.70 4.81
C LYS A 600 -3.63 -11.85 5.03
N GLU A 601 -2.35 -11.54 5.22
CA GLU A 601 -1.30 -12.52 5.50
C GLU A 601 -1.20 -12.95 6.98
N LYS A 602 -2.05 -12.39 7.87
CA LYS A 602 -1.98 -12.56 9.36
C LYS A 602 -0.60 -12.23 9.95
N PHE A 603 0.19 -11.41 9.26
CA PHE A 603 1.56 -11.06 9.64
C PHE A 603 1.58 -10.16 10.88
N ALA A 604 0.80 -9.07 10.82
CA ALA A 604 0.71 -8.07 11.88
C ALA A 604 -0.58 -7.24 11.79
N THR A 605 -1.01 -6.67 12.91
CA THR A 605 -2.18 -5.79 12.98
C THR A 605 -1.93 -4.59 13.88
N ALA A 606 -2.31 -3.40 13.41
CA ALA A 606 -2.70 -2.34 14.32
C ALA A 606 -4.08 -2.70 14.89
N TRP A 607 -4.28 -2.52 16.21
CA TRP A 607 -5.58 -2.62 16.91
C TRP A 607 -6.21 -4.00 17.13
N ASP A 608 -5.72 -5.08 16.52
CA ASP A 608 -6.28 -6.43 16.69
C ASP A 608 -5.25 -7.39 17.30
N TYR A 609 -5.59 -8.03 18.41
CA TYR A 609 -4.74 -8.98 19.15
C TYR A 609 -4.75 -10.41 18.57
N ARG A 610 -5.26 -10.58 17.34
CA ARG A 610 -5.32 -11.86 16.61
C ARG A 610 -4.09 -12.19 15.74
N SER A 611 -3.14 -11.27 15.59
CA SER A 611 -1.88 -11.48 14.84
C SER A 611 -0.69 -11.70 15.77
N ARG A 612 0.39 -12.31 15.27
CA ARG A 612 1.65 -12.51 16.04
C ARG A 612 2.39 -11.19 16.35
N ARG A 613 2.11 -10.11 15.62
CA ARG A 613 2.73 -8.79 15.80
C ARG A 613 1.66 -7.72 15.90
N VAL A 614 1.73 -6.89 16.94
CA VAL A 614 0.68 -5.93 17.28
C VAL A 614 1.26 -4.53 17.49
N SER A 615 0.58 -3.52 16.93
CA SER A 615 0.74 -2.13 17.34
C SER A 615 -0.50 -1.61 18.04
N VAL A 616 -0.29 -0.91 19.17
CA VAL A 616 -1.33 -0.20 19.92
C VAL A 616 -1.06 1.30 19.77
N GLN A 617 -2.02 2.07 19.27
CA GLN A 617 -1.86 3.50 18.94
C GLN A 617 -2.91 4.36 19.70
N LYS A 618 -2.97 5.67 19.44
CA LYS A 618 -3.57 6.66 20.37
C LYS A 618 -5.08 6.51 20.67
N ASP A 619 -5.90 6.13 19.69
CA ASP A 619 -7.36 6.04 19.79
C ASP A 619 -7.91 4.73 20.39
N GLY A 620 -7.05 3.79 20.79
CA GLY A 620 -7.47 2.50 21.33
C GLY A 620 -7.37 2.46 22.85
N ILE A 621 -8.50 2.25 23.51
CA ILE A 621 -8.51 1.78 24.89
C ILE A 621 -7.69 0.48 24.95
N LEU A 622 -6.80 0.35 25.93
CA LEU A 622 -6.10 -0.90 26.26
C LEU A 622 -7.09 -1.94 26.82
N MET A 623 -7.99 -2.41 25.96
CA MET A 623 -9.00 -3.39 26.32
C MET A 623 -8.33 -4.71 26.71
N PRO A 624 -8.71 -5.33 27.84
CA PRO A 624 -8.20 -6.64 28.25
C PRO A 624 -8.82 -7.74 27.38
N VAL A 625 -8.37 -7.81 26.13
CA VAL A 625 -8.74 -8.87 25.19
C VAL A 625 -7.94 -10.12 25.54
N LYS A 626 -8.62 -11.26 25.56
CA LYS A 626 -8.03 -12.59 25.70
C LYS A 626 -7.20 -12.89 24.44
N ILE A 627 -5.94 -12.47 24.41
CA ILE A 627 -5.03 -12.56 23.26
C ILE A 627 -4.94 -14.04 22.83
N SER A 628 -5.48 -14.36 21.65
CA SER A 628 -5.62 -15.74 21.17
C SER A 628 -4.37 -16.28 20.46
N ALA A 629 -3.45 -15.41 20.05
CA ALA A 629 -2.21 -15.76 19.35
C ALA A 629 -1.00 -15.74 20.29
N GLN A 630 0.05 -16.50 19.97
CA GLN A 630 1.36 -16.32 20.59
C GLN A 630 1.99 -15.05 20.01
N LEU A 631 2.24 -14.04 20.85
CA LEU A 631 2.78 -12.76 20.39
C LEU A 631 4.30 -12.81 20.29
N ARG A 632 4.83 -12.32 19.17
CA ARG A 632 6.25 -12.13 18.87
C ARG A 632 6.68 -10.67 18.99
N SER A 633 5.81 -9.70 18.70
CA SER A 633 6.12 -8.27 18.84
C SER A 633 4.95 -7.43 19.31
N ILE A 634 5.21 -6.50 20.22
CA ILE A 634 4.29 -5.46 20.68
C ILE A 634 5.00 -4.11 20.67
N ILE A 635 4.44 -3.15 19.94
CA ILE A 635 4.89 -1.75 19.94
C ILE A 635 3.72 -0.86 20.39
N VAL A 636 3.90 -0.18 21.51
CA VAL A 636 2.89 0.66 22.14
C VAL A 636 3.22 2.14 21.88
N PHE A 637 2.20 2.89 21.45
CA PHE A 637 2.24 4.33 21.17
C PHE A 637 1.12 5.09 21.93
N VAL A 638 0.59 4.51 23.02
CA VAL A 638 -0.32 5.21 23.95
C VAL A 638 0.46 5.80 25.13
N GLU A 639 -0.07 6.89 25.69
CA GLU A 639 0.54 7.60 26.82
C GLU A 639 0.43 6.78 28.11
N GLU A 640 -0.73 6.21 28.44
CA GLU A 640 -0.91 5.43 29.68
C GLU A 640 -0.98 3.92 29.45
N VAL A 641 -0.26 3.16 30.27
CA VAL A 641 -0.28 1.67 30.30
C VAL A 641 -0.47 1.19 31.74
N SER A 642 -1.61 0.55 32.01
CA SER A 642 -1.93 -0.01 33.33
C SER A 642 -1.14 -1.27 33.64
N LEU A 643 -0.81 -1.50 34.91
CA LEU A 643 -0.25 -2.77 35.40
C LEU A 643 -1.20 -3.96 35.20
N SER A 644 -2.52 -3.73 35.13
CA SER A 644 -3.49 -4.79 34.82
C SER A 644 -3.28 -5.36 33.42
N TRP A 645 -2.96 -4.52 32.43
CA TRP A 645 -2.70 -4.93 31.05
C TRP A 645 -1.55 -5.95 30.99
N PHE A 646 -0.44 -5.72 31.70
CA PHE A 646 0.64 -6.71 31.76
C PHE A 646 0.18 -8.05 32.33
N ARG A 647 -0.56 -8.05 33.44
CA ARG A 647 -1.06 -9.28 34.08
C ARG A 647 -1.95 -10.07 33.12
N ASP A 648 -2.85 -9.36 32.44
CA ASP A 648 -3.89 -9.96 31.59
C ASP A 648 -3.29 -10.45 30.26
N CYS A 649 -2.23 -9.80 29.76
CA CYS A 649 -1.55 -10.15 28.51
C CYS A 649 -0.34 -11.10 28.67
N TYR A 650 0.25 -11.21 29.88
CA TYR A 650 1.41 -12.06 30.18
C TYR A 650 1.34 -13.51 29.66
N PRO A 651 0.19 -14.22 29.70
CA PRO A 651 0.09 -15.57 29.15
C PRO A 651 0.50 -15.69 27.66
N SER A 652 0.32 -14.62 26.89
CA SER A 652 0.61 -14.57 25.45
C SER A 652 1.96 -13.93 25.13
N PHE A 653 2.70 -13.43 26.12
CA PHE A 653 4.04 -12.84 25.95
C PHE A 653 5.16 -13.88 25.97
N ARG A 654 4.87 -15.17 26.15
CA ARG A 654 5.90 -16.20 26.40
C ARG A 654 6.96 -16.33 25.30
N LEU A 655 6.58 -16.09 24.04
CA LEU A 655 7.49 -16.06 22.88
C LEU A 655 7.70 -14.64 22.33
N LEU A 656 7.54 -13.61 23.17
CA LEU A 656 7.65 -12.22 22.75
C LEU A 656 9.12 -11.84 22.54
N ARG A 657 9.50 -11.56 21.29
CA ARG A 657 10.83 -11.09 20.88
C ARG A 657 11.01 -9.58 21.01
N VAL A 658 9.94 -8.81 20.84
CA VAL A 658 9.98 -7.34 20.87
C VAL A 658 8.93 -6.79 21.83
N LEU A 659 9.38 -6.02 22.82
CA LEU A 659 8.54 -5.20 23.69
C LEU A 659 9.01 -3.74 23.65
N SER A 660 8.20 -2.86 23.06
CA SER A 660 8.45 -1.42 23.02
C SER A 660 7.32 -0.66 23.72
N LEU A 661 7.66 0.01 24.81
CA LEU A 661 6.82 0.87 25.65
C LEU A 661 7.38 2.31 25.69
N ARG A 662 8.05 2.70 24.61
CA ARG A 662 8.69 3.99 24.46
C ARG A 662 7.66 5.13 24.59
N HIS A 663 8.01 6.18 25.33
CA HIS A 663 7.13 7.31 25.68
C HIS A 663 5.90 6.98 26.56
N CYS A 664 5.72 5.74 27.03
CA CYS A 664 4.63 5.42 27.96
C CYS A 664 4.91 5.97 29.38
N HIS A 665 3.88 6.52 30.04
CA HIS A 665 3.89 7.03 31.42
C HIS A 665 3.92 5.92 32.50
N ILE A 666 4.58 4.80 32.20
CA ILE A 666 4.75 3.68 33.11
C ILE A 666 5.75 4.02 34.23
N GLN A 667 5.36 3.82 35.49
CA GLN A 667 6.20 4.11 36.67
C GLN A 667 6.97 2.89 37.22
N LYS A 668 6.43 1.69 37.00
CA LYS A 668 7.00 0.41 37.45
C LYS A 668 6.69 -0.70 36.43
N ILE A 669 7.65 -1.60 36.23
CA ILE A 669 7.48 -2.82 35.42
C ILE A 669 7.25 -4.03 36.35
N PRO A 670 6.35 -4.96 36.01
CA PRO A 670 6.20 -6.21 36.76
C PRO A 670 7.44 -7.09 36.63
N ASP A 671 7.87 -7.71 37.75
CA ASP A 671 8.99 -8.65 37.77
C ASP A 671 8.83 -9.80 36.76
N ASN A 672 7.58 -10.17 36.44
CA ASN A 672 7.24 -11.14 35.40
C ASN A 672 7.91 -10.90 34.03
N VAL A 673 8.26 -9.65 33.69
CA VAL A 673 8.99 -9.34 32.44
C VAL A 673 10.35 -10.04 32.37
N SER A 674 10.99 -10.36 33.50
CA SER A 674 12.24 -11.13 33.49
C SER A 674 12.07 -12.61 33.11
N ASN A 675 10.84 -13.11 32.99
CA ASN A 675 10.57 -14.50 32.59
C ASN A 675 10.38 -14.66 31.07
N LEU A 676 10.47 -13.57 30.30
CA LEU A 676 10.27 -13.56 28.85
C LEU A 676 11.54 -14.03 28.13
N PHE A 677 11.71 -15.35 28.06
CA PHE A 677 12.93 -16.00 27.56
C PHE A 677 13.29 -15.63 26.11
N ASP A 678 12.32 -15.52 25.19
CA ASP A 678 12.57 -15.21 23.77
C ASP A 678 12.78 -13.68 23.52
N LEU A 679 12.84 -12.85 24.57
CA LEU A 679 12.85 -11.39 24.41
C LEU A 679 14.22 -10.86 23.93
N HIS A 680 14.28 -10.44 22.66
CA HIS A 680 15.46 -9.91 21.98
C HIS A 680 15.58 -8.38 22.05
N TYR A 681 14.45 -7.65 22.11
CA TYR A 681 14.42 -6.19 22.12
C TYR A 681 13.48 -5.67 23.21
N LEU A 682 14.03 -4.86 24.12
CA LEU A 682 13.30 -4.15 25.17
C LEU A 682 13.54 -2.65 25.06
N ASP A 683 12.48 -1.87 24.86
CA ASP A 683 12.54 -0.41 24.76
C ASP A 683 11.59 0.26 25.75
N LEU A 684 12.22 0.91 26.71
CA LEU A 684 11.64 1.65 27.83
C LEU A 684 12.14 3.11 27.78
N GLY A 685 12.53 3.59 26.59
CA GLY A 685 13.01 4.95 26.38
C GLY A 685 11.92 5.99 26.64
N TYR A 686 12.29 7.10 27.28
CA TYR A 686 11.40 8.22 27.61
C TYR A 686 10.19 7.85 28.47
N THR A 687 10.32 6.83 29.33
CA THR A 687 9.28 6.41 30.27
C THR A 687 9.42 7.14 31.62
N LEU A 688 8.48 6.94 32.55
CA LEU A 688 8.52 7.55 33.90
C LEU A 688 9.02 6.56 34.98
N LEU A 689 9.85 5.59 34.59
CA LEU A 689 10.27 4.47 35.42
C LEU A 689 11.20 4.87 36.57
N LYS A 690 10.71 4.71 37.80
CA LYS A 690 11.48 4.98 39.03
C LYS A 690 12.54 3.90 39.28
N GLU A 691 12.20 2.64 39.00
CA GLU A 691 13.05 1.46 39.22
C GLU A 691 12.84 0.43 38.11
N ILE A 692 13.88 -0.36 37.79
CA ILE A 692 13.78 -1.58 36.98
C ILE A 692 14.04 -2.78 37.90
N PRO A 693 13.24 -3.86 37.81
CA PRO A 693 13.47 -5.09 38.55
C PRO A 693 14.88 -5.65 38.33
N ARG A 694 15.60 -5.99 39.42
CA ARG A 694 16.93 -6.62 39.35
C ARG A 694 16.93 -7.92 38.53
N SER A 695 15.79 -8.60 38.49
CA SER A 695 15.59 -9.81 37.71
C SER A 695 15.73 -9.60 36.20
N ILE A 696 15.73 -8.37 35.68
CA ILE A 696 15.93 -8.08 34.25
C ILE A 696 17.23 -8.70 33.70
N GLY A 697 18.25 -8.88 34.55
CA GLY A 697 19.50 -9.56 34.21
C GLY A 697 19.37 -11.05 33.88
N LYS A 698 18.17 -11.65 33.99
CA LYS A 698 17.88 -13.05 33.62
C LYS A 698 17.50 -13.23 32.15
N LEU A 699 17.38 -12.15 31.38
CA LEU A 699 17.01 -12.18 29.97
C LEU A 699 18.22 -12.55 29.10
N SER A 700 18.55 -13.84 29.06
CA SER A 700 19.74 -14.38 28.36
C SER A 700 19.77 -14.03 26.86
N ASN A 701 18.62 -14.02 26.19
CA ASN A 701 18.50 -13.75 24.75
C ASN A 701 18.35 -12.26 24.41
N LEU A 702 18.35 -11.34 25.39
CA LEU A 702 18.15 -9.92 25.14
C LEU A 702 19.34 -9.31 24.37
N GLN A 703 19.11 -8.93 23.12
CA GLN A 703 20.14 -8.39 22.21
C GLN A 703 20.25 -6.87 22.28
N THR A 704 19.12 -6.19 22.53
CA THR A 704 19.02 -4.73 22.61
C THR A 704 18.19 -4.29 23.81
N SER A 705 18.74 -3.38 24.61
CA SER A 705 18.00 -2.68 25.67
C SER A 705 18.13 -1.16 25.49
N CYS A 706 16.99 -0.47 25.43
CA CYS A 706 16.91 0.99 25.47
C CYS A 706 16.18 1.42 26.75
N LEU A 707 16.87 2.13 27.63
CA LEU A 707 16.35 2.58 28.92
C LEU A 707 16.44 4.11 28.98
N GLY A 708 15.35 4.79 29.32
CA GLY A 708 15.48 6.22 29.59
C GLY A 708 14.29 6.95 30.20
N GLY A 709 14.61 8.01 30.94
CA GLY A 709 13.63 8.86 31.61
C GLY A 709 13.03 9.92 30.68
N GLY A 710 11.70 10.09 30.74
CA GLY A 710 10.95 11.09 29.98
C GLY A 710 10.99 12.51 30.56
N GLY A 711 11.49 12.69 31.79
CA GLY A 711 11.55 13.97 32.49
C GLY A 711 12.81 14.81 32.21
N THR A 712 12.85 16.01 32.78
CA THR A 712 14.03 16.91 32.78
C THR A 712 15.12 16.47 33.75
N VAL A 713 14.75 15.76 34.82
CA VAL A 713 15.64 15.20 35.84
C VAL A 713 15.93 13.73 35.52
N ALA A 714 17.16 13.29 35.73
CA ALA A 714 17.52 11.89 35.57
C ALA A 714 16.90 11.03 36.69
N GLN A 715 16.52 9.80 36.37
CA GLN A 715 15.83 8.89 37.29
C GLN A 715 16.78 7.79 37.82
N LYS A 716 16.46 7.15 38.96
CA LYS A 716 17.24 6.04 39.56
C LYS A 716 17.00 4.68 38.88
N THR A 717 16.74 4.70 37.58
CA THR A 717 16.21 3.56 36.83
C THR A 717 17.24 2.42 36.66
N VAL A 718 18.54 2.73 36.61
CA VAL A 718 19.63 1.73 36.44
C VAL A 718 20.36 1.31 37.72
N VAL A 719 19.79 1.54 38.91
CA VAL A 719 20.40 1.11 40.19
C VAL A 719 20.72 -0.40 40.23
N TRP A 720 20.00 -1.23 39.45
CA TRP A 720 20.30 -2.66 39.30
C TRP A 720 21.73 -2.93 38.77
N LEU A 721 22.32 -2.07 37.93
CA LEU A 721 23.71 -2.18 37.47
C LEU A 721 24.75 -2.06 38.61
N GLN A 722 24.37 -1.46 39.75
CA GLN A 722 25.30 -1.14 40.84
C GLN A 722 25.34 -2.20 41.97
N VAL A 723 24.46 -3.20 41.94
CA VAL A 723 24.33 -4.20 43.03
C VAL A 723 25.64 -5.00 43.19
N LYS A 724 26.04 -5.27 44.44
CA LYS A 724 27.35 -5.87 44.79
C LYS A 724 27.35 -7.39 45.05
N GLU A 725 26.20 -8.06 45.12
CA GLU A 725 26.11 -9.44 45.66
C GLU A 725 25.17 -10.37 44.88
N GLY A 726 25.49 -11.67 44.90
CA GLY A 726 24.73 -12.76 44.30
C GLY A 726 25.37 -13.29 43.02
N GLY A 727 26.15 -14.38 43.11
CA GLY A 727 26.93 -14.91 41.99
C GLY A 727 26.09 -15.51 40.85
N GLY A 728 26.58 -15.41 39.62
CA GLY A 728 26.11 -16.16 38.44
C GLY A 728 24.77 -15.73 37.81
N ASP A 729 23.73 -15.55 38.63
CA ASP A 729 22.31 -15.60 38.21
C ASP A 729 21.77 -14.39 37.40
N TYR A 730 22.61 -13.41 37.04
CA TYR A 730 22.18 -12.13 36.44
C TYR A 730 23.11 -11.67 35.31
N MET A 731 23.30 -12.52 34.30
CA MET A 731 24.19 -12.27 33.15
C MET A 731 23.38 -12.00 31.87
N LEU A 732 23.60 -10.83 31.25
CA LEU A 732 22.93 -10.46 29.99
C LEU A 732 23.75 -10.99 28.80
N GLU A 733 23.73 -12.31 28.67
CA GLU A 733 24.61 -13.11 27.80
C GLU A 733 24.61 -12.67 26.33
N SER A 734 23.45 -12.32 25.78
CA SER A 734 23.30 -11.92 24.36
C SER A 734 23.31 -10.41 24.11
N LEU A 735 23.47 -9.57 25.13
CA LEU A 735 23.24 -8.12 25.00
C LEU A 735 24.36 -7.42 24.22
N GLY A 736 24.14 -7.25 22.92
CA GLY A 736 25.02 -6.53 22.00
C GLY A 736 24.87 -5.01 22.03
N HIS A 737 23.70 -4.48 22.43
CA HIS A 737 23.38 -3.06 22.40
C HIS A 737 22.70 -2.56 23.69
N LEU A 738 23.29 -1.55 24.34
CA LEU A 738 22.75 -0.90 25.53
C LEU A 738 22.68 0.63 25.33
N ASN A 739 21.50 1.20 25.50
CA ASN A 739 21.26 2.65 25.45
C ASN A 739 20.71 3.13 26.79
N LEU A 740 21.45 4.03 27.45
CA LEU A 740 21.15 4.63 28.74
C LEU A 740 20.97 6.15 28.58
N TYR A 741 19.74 6.65 28.70
CA TYR A 741 19.39 8.07 28.53
C TYR A 741 18.64 8.62 29.74
N ARG A 742 19.17 9.61 30.46
CA ARG A 742 18.53 10.20 31.67
C ARG A 742 18.08 9.17 32.73
N CYS A 743 18.71 8.00 32.78
CA CYS A 743 18.30 6.86 33.61
C CYS A 743 19.20 6.60 34.83
N TYR A 744 20.10 7.54 35.13
CA TYR A 744 20.98 7.52 36.29
C TYR A 744 21.26 8.96 36.78
N ASP A 745 21.16 9.18 38.09
CA ASP A 745 21.38 10.47 38.77
C ASP A 745 22.56 10.45 39.77
N GLY A 746 23.28 9.33 39.86
CA GLY A 746 24.45 9.20 40.72
C GLY A 746 25.74 9.71 40.07
N THR A 747 26.76 9.91 40.90
CA THR A 747 28.05 10.47 40.48
C THR A 747 29.01 9.46 39.85
N ARG A 748 28.86 8.15 40.14
CA ARG A 748 29.73 7.08 39.64
C ARG A 748 28.91 5.90 39.13
N LEU A 749 29.01 5.59 37.84
CA LEU A 749 28.34 4.44 37.21
C LEU A 749 29.33 3.28 37.03
N THR A 750 29.14 2.19 37.78
CA THR A 750 29.99 0.98 37.69
C THR A 750 29.43 -0.03 36.69
N PHE A 751 30.26 -0.58 35.81
CA PHE A 751 29.98 -1.76 34.99
C PHE A 751 30.71 -2.97 35.58
N ARG A 752 29.94 -3.98 36.03
CA ARG A 752 30.41 -5.17 36.77
C ARG A 752 30.99 -6.26 35.85
N ALA A 753 32.05 -6.92 36.31
CA ALA A 753 32.71 -7.99 35.58
C ALA A 753 31.72 -9.10 35.19
N ARG A 754 31.88 -9.61 33.96
CA ARG A 754 31.07 -10.68 33.34
C ARG A 754 29.60 -10.34 33.03
N TRP A 755 29.07 -9.16 33.36
CA TRP A 755 27.66 -8.85 33.07
C TRP A 755 27.33 -8.71 31.58
N PHE A 756 28.32 -8.31 30.77
CA PHE A 756 28.12 -7.85 29.38
C PHE A 756 29.10 -8.52 28.38
N PRO A 757 29.11 -9.86 28.28
CA PRO A 757 30.16 -10.60 27.58
C PRO A 757 30.26 -10.26 26.08
N VAL A 758 29.15 -9.90 25.44
CA VAL A 758 29.05 -9.63 23.99
C VAL A 758 28.65 -8.20 23.64
N LEU A 759 28.68 -7.26 24.59
CA LEU A 759 28.25 -5.87 24.36
C LEU A 759 29.17 -5.17 23.37
N LYS A 760 28.66 -4.88 22.18
CA LYS A 760 29.39 -4.20 21.09
C LYS A 760 29.19 -2.70 21.09
N HIS A 761 28.03 -2.22 21.52
CA HIS A 761 27.66 -0.80 21.45
C HIS A 761 27.01 -0.33 22.76
N LEU A 762 27.65 0.64 23.42
CA LEU A 762 27.15 1.35 24.58
C LEU A 762 26.88 2.83 24.24
N TYR A 763 25.70 3.32 24.58
CA TYR A 763 25.31 4.72 24.46
C TYR A 763 24.94 5.28 25.84
N LEU A 764 25.63 6.32 26.27
CA LEU A 764 25.41 7.01 27.55
C LEU A 764 25.04 8.48 27.26
N SER A 765 23.88 8.93 27.74
CA SER A 765 23.43 10.31 27.47
C SER A 765 22.65 10.98 28.60
N SER A 766 22.88 12.28 28.72
CA SER A 766 22.07 13.21 29.52
C SER A 766 21.98 12.84 31.02
N MET A 767 23.04 12.26 31.57
CA MET A 767 23.19 11.99 33.01
C MET A 767 24.03 13.12 33.62
N GLY A 768 23.36 14.17 34.12
CA GLY A 768 24.00 15.44 34.47
C GLY A 768 25.01 15.37 35.62
N GLU A 769 24.72 14.54 36.64
CA GLU A 769 25.55 14.38 37.85
C GLU A 769 26.70 13.36 37.69
N LEU A 770 26.73 12.63 36.58
CA LEU A 770 27.69 11.55 36.35
C LEU A 770 29.10 12.12 36.14
N LYS A 771 30.01 11.83 37.08
CA LYS A 771 31.41 12.28 37.08
C LYS A 771 32.38 11.23 36.59
N GLU A 772 32.07 9.96 36.85
CA GLU A 772 32.99 8.84 36.66
C GLU A 772 32.23 7.60 36.17
N VAL A 773 32.84 6.85 35.25
CA VAL A 773 32.33 5.56 34.78
C VAL A 773 33.43 4.53 35.03
N GLU A 774 33.17 3.62 35.97
CA GLU A 774 34.10 2.57 36.39
C GLU A 774 33.76 1.29 35.62
N ILE A 775 34.76 0.65 34.99
CA ILE A 775 34.58 -0.60 34.25
C ILE A 775 35.45 -1.66 34.91
N GLU A 776 34.83 -2.65 35.57
CA GLU A 776 35.57 -3.75 36.17
C GLU A 776 36.27 -4.60 35.10
N ASP A 777 37.40 -5.19 35.47
CA ASP A 777 38.33 -5.77 34.50
C ASP A 777 37.70 -6.93 33.71
N GLY A 778 37.65 -6.76 32.38
CA GLY A 778 37.02 -7.72 31.48
C GLY A 778 35.49 -7.63 31.34
N THR A 779 34.84 -6.57 31.83
CA THR A 779 33.39 -6.37 31.62
C THR A 779 32.99 -6.13 30.17
N LEU A 780 33.75 -5.28 29.45
CA LEU A 780 33.39 -4.74 28.13
C LEU A 780 34.38 -5.15 27.03
N ARG A 781 34.90 -6.38 27.08
CA ARG A 781 35.96 -6.88 26.17
C ARG A 781 35.60 -6.86 24.68
N THR A 782 34.30 -6.85 24.36
CA THR A 782 33.75 -6.88 22.99
C THR A 782 33.24 -5.52 22.53
N LEU A 783 33.36 -4.47 23.37
CA LEU A 783 32.85 -3.14 23.07
C LEU A 783 33.67 -2.51 21.95
N SER A 784 33.04 -2.34 20.80
CA SER A 784 33.63 -1.68 19.63
C SER A 784 33.18 -0.23 19.50
N ARG A 785 31.99 0.15 20.00
CA ARG A 785 31.44 1.50 19.85
C ARG A 785 30.91 2.08 21.17
N LEU A 786 31.41 3.26 21.53
CA LEU A 786 30.98 4.04 22.70
C LEU A 786 30.50 5.42 22.25
N GLU A 787 29.25 5.76 22.56
CA GLU A 787 28.66 7.07 22.28
C GLU A 787 28.36 7.81 23.60
N LEU A 788 28.93 9.01 23.80
CA LEU A 788 28.80 9.82 25.02
C LEU A 788 28.20 11.20 24.67
N TRP A 789 27.02 11.54 25.20
CA TRP A 789 26.30 12.77 24.82
C TRP A 789 25.75 13.53 26.03
N GLY A 790 26.09 14.81 26.20
CA GLY A 790 25.52 15.65 27.26
C GLY A 790 25.79 15.21 28.70
N LEU A 791 26.96 14.61 28.96
CA LEU A 791 27.42 14.20 30.29
C LEU A 791 28.21 15.34 30.95
N LYS A 792 27.48 16.37 31.39
CA LYS A 792 28.03 17.69 31.78
C LYS A 792 29.05 17.70 32.92
N SER A 793 29.13 16.63 33.71
CA SER A 793 30.03 16.55 34.88
C SER A 793 31.12 15.49 34.75
N LEU A 794 31.22 14.79 33.62
CA LEU A 794 32.14 13.66 33.43
C LEU A 794 33.60 14.14 33.38
N THR A 795 34.43 13.75 34.35
CA THR A 795 35.80 14.26 34.51
C THR A 795 36.89 13.29 34.03
N SER A 796 36.60 11.99 33.95
CA SER A 796 37.55 10.95 33.55
C SER A 796 37.01 10.10 32.38
N VAL A 797 37.92 9.72 31.48
CA VAL A 797 37.66 8.69 30.47
C VAL A 797 37.64 7.33 31.18
N PRO A 798 36.70 6.42 30.88
CA PRO A 798 36.65 5.11 31.52
C PRO A 798 37.93 4.31 31.23
N GLU A 799 38.63 3.89 32.29
CA GLU A 799 39.79 2.99 32.13
C GLU A 799 39.33 1.59 31.68
N GLY A 800 40.22 0.85 31.00
CA GLY A 800 39.92 -0.51 30.54
C GLY A 800 39.27 -0.65 29.15
N LEU A 801 39.04 0.44 28.41
CA LEU A 801 38.49 0.46 27.04
C LEU A 801 39.47 -0.07 25.94
N LYS A 802 40.20 -1.16 26.23
CA LYS A 802 41.29 -1.71 25.39
C LYS A 802 40.84 -2.25 24.01
N SER A 803 39.54 -2.45 23.78
CA SER A 803 38.96 -3.02 22.55
C SER A 803 38.21 -2.00 21.67
N LEU A 804 38.15 -0.73 22.07
CA LEU A 804 37.26 0.26 21.47
C LEU A 804 37.73 0.64 20.05
N GLN A 805 36.86 0.47 19.06
CA GLN A 805 37.11 0.83 17.66
C GLN A 805 36.59 2.22 17.29
N GLN A 806 35.56 2.70 17.99
CA GLN A 806 34.89 3.97 17.71
C GLN A 806 34.39 4.64 18.98
N LEU A 807 35.01 5.77 19.32
CA LEU A 807 34.49 6.72 20.31
C LEU A 807 33.74 7.84 19.59
N CYS A 808 32.53 8.16 20.03
CA CYS A 808 31.78 9.32 19.56
C CYS A 808 31.40 10.21 20.76
N VAL A 809 32.07 11.36 20.87
CA VAL A 809 31.80 12.37 21.88
C VAL A 809 30.88 13.44 21.28
N GLY A 810 29.72 13.64 21.90
CA GLY A 810 28.70 14.57 21.48
C GLY A 810 28.85 15.98 22.04
N SER A 811 27.83 16.80 21.79
CA SER A 811 27.71 18.14 22.37
C SER A 811 27.44 18.09 23.89
N MET A 812 27.65 19.23 24.56
CA MET A 812 27.44 19.44 26.00
C MET A 812 28.29 18.51 26.92
N MET A 813 29.53 18.24 26.51
CA MET A 813 30.55 17.51 27.27
C MET A 813 31.63 18.48 27.80
N PRO A 814 32.24 18.24 28.98
CA PRO A 814 33.32 19.09 29.51
C PRO A 814 34.52 19.19 28.58
N GLU A 815 35.12 20.37 28.45
CA GLU A 815 36.35 20.55 27.65
C GLU A 815 37.54 19.78 28.23
N GLU A 816 37.64 19.69 29.57
CA GLU A 816 38.62 18.82 30.25
C GLU A 816 38.48 17.34 29.89
N PHE A 817 37.26 16.88 29.58
CA PHE A 817 37.03 15.51 29.12
C PHE A 817 37.46 15.35 27.66
N LYS A 818 37.05 16.26 26.78
CA LYS A 818 37.41 16.22 25.35
C LYS A 818 38.92 16.24 25.12
N THR A 819 39.64 17.03 25.92
CA THR A 819 41.11 17.14 25.89
C THR A 819 41.84 15.93 26.45
N ARG A 820 41.17 15.07 27.23
CA ARG A 820 41.71 13.80 27.76
C ARG A 820 41.31 12.57 26.95
N CYS A 821 40.37 12.70 26.00
CA CYS A 821 40.03 11.60 25.11
C CYS A 821 41.19 11.29 24.16
N PRO A 822 41.55 10.00 23.94
CA PRO A 822 42.39 9.63 22.82
C PRO A 822 41.66 9.97 21.50
N SER A 823 42.44 10.48 20.54
CA SER A 823 42.01 10.90 19.20
C SER A 823 41.58 9.75 18.30
#